data_AF-A0A2T5VF40-F1
#
_entry.id   AF-A0A2T5VF40-F1
#
_cell.length_a   1.000
_cell.length_b   1.000
_cell.length_c   1.000
_cell.angle_alpha   90.00
_cell.angle_beta   90.00
_cell.angle_gamma   90.00
#
_symmetry.space_group_name_H-M   'P 1'
#
loop_
_entity.id
_entity.type
_entity.pdbx_description
1 polymer ?
#
loop_
_entity_poly.entity_id
_entity_poly.type
_entity_poly.pdbx_seq_one_letter_code
_entity_poly.pdbx_strand_id
1 'polypeptide(L)'
;MLPFPHCHEWGVVMLIDRLLIALSLLLLAVPLGHAQNSAAGGLANPASGDLAPVFRTSDDGIAYVSQQGDKVFWFAEHPGRGYSHVFRGTRNGADISGRFISVPKYASTRTGRARFHVDPGGVLRRVGTSSAIPFNRMEPVAMADVRNQLPMQGSPAFHAQSVADHDGGFEDRLGRRYYVRTVGDNVVFFVESRFARGERPTAAFVFWGRWTGNGRVFATGPLIAVPKGTRRVSGIFNLGFLDDGRMSGKSDFRFLRSVLAHPMRRKQRMSLMGDRTPQDYETLIENGYATVEGDILVGRVPDVPEGVAFALAVADKGKFWPDCVVPFNINMPSLVTVPGEANPTQASANRTAVVANINAAVTAFNAAGPFTWRQRTPADRDWVDFVAVPGLCADENGNEIRCGRSALGRSGGRQQIVYTLPTGSLAALDSGVFIHEMGHAVGLSHEQSRADRDDFVRINRAAILPGLEGNFAKRGGNSLEIGPYDYGSIMHYARTSFARPGMETVIPLDDSAAIGQRAGLSTGDLAALQHFCPNVIERPGVGRRGDGAGLALSDLDNDGRMDALLMAYDDEQGQNKFRVRQCAFSRDGTDLDCTGDFTVDGLGHRGEGAGIALGDLGQNRAVDDLILVAYDTDNTIKYRVCWDFAIRGINQCSDSRAATISTGRRADGLGVAVADIDGNPGDEVVIAVYDDAEGQNTIKYIVGTSGDGLGTVRWDGPFREPGTGHRGDGLGVAVFRQGGGGRPEIMFSMLDDASGTDLFKSLTLIDVNTRGVSSGESLIQKFHGHSNSSDGAGLGVADVDGDGSLDVVIMSYDDPGNDDSRDNKFKLRLIRSGADF
;
A
#
# COMPACT_ATOMS: atom_id res chain seq x y z
N MET A 1 25.10 33.85 -52.02
CA MET A 1 25.63 33.52 -53.36
C MET A 1 25.14 32.12 -53.75
N LEU A 2 24.98 31.89 -55.05
CA LEU A 2 24.71 30.59 -55.70
C LEU A 2 26.05 30.02 -56.26
N PRO A 3 26.15 28.78 -56.83
CA PRO A 3 25.09 28.01 -57.47
C PRO A 3 25.02 26.46 -57.26
N PHE A 4 23.91 25.91 -57.75
CA PHE A 4 23.66 24.50 -58.11
C PHE A 4 24.43 24.07 -59.39
N PRO A 5 24.47 22.77 -59.76
CA PRO A 5 23.47 22.19 -60.70
C PRO A 5 22.97 20.76 -60.30
N HIS A 6 21.66 20.48 -60.22
CA HIS A 6 20.74 19.91 -61.26
C HIS A 6 20.78 18.37 -61.41
N CYS A 7 19.72 17.61 -61.76
CA CYS A 7 18.23 17.75 -61.78
C CYS A 7 17.64 16.33 -62.07
N HIS A 8 16.35 15.97 -62.13
CA HIS A 8 15.00 16.60 -62.05
C HIS A 8 14.14 15.77 -61.02
N GLU A 9 12.87 16.02 -60.61
CA GLU A 9 11.62 16.54 -61.25
C GLU A 9 10.98 15.52 -62.24
N TRP A 10 9.65 15.33 -62.41
CA TRP A 10 8.40 15.82 -61.79
C TRP A 10 7.70 14.62 -61.05
N GLY A 11 6.43 14.53 -60.59
CA GLY A 11 5.17 15.32 -60.60
C GLY A 11 3.98 14.37 -60.29
N VAL A 12 2.68 14.74 -60.12
CA VAL A 12 1.98 16.04 -60.04
C VAL A 12 0.70 15.89 -59.17
N VAL A 13 0.63 16.61 -58.04
CA VAL A 13 -0.54 17.19 -57.31
C VAL A 13 -1.81 16.36 -56.91
N MET A 14 -2.33 16.75 -55.74
CA MET A 14 -3.51 16.32 -54.98
C MET A 14 -4.92 16.55 -55.61
N LEU A 15 -5.94 16.06 -54.86
CA LEU A 15 -7.20 16.75 -54.49
C LEU A 15 -8.50 16.35 -55.23
N ILE A 16 -9.41 15.64 -54.54
CA ILE A 16 -10.74 16.12 -54.08
C ILE A 16 -11.55 14.93 -53.48
N ASP A 17 -12.42 15.22 -52.50
CA ASP A 17 -13.30 14.26 -51.80
C ASP A 17 -14.78 14.39 -52.27
N ARG A 18 -15.55 13.29 -52.16
CA ARG A 18 -17.02 13.13 -52.32
C ARG A 18 -17.67 13.36 -53.71
N LEU A 19 -18.38 12.33 -54.22
CA LEU A 19 -19.87 12.23 -54.26
C LEU A 19 -20.40 11.17 -55.27
N LEU A 20 -21.46 10.46 -54.87
CA LEU A 20 -22.44 9.67 -55.68
C LEU A 20 -21.89 8.46 -56.49
N ILE A 21 -22.48 7.25 -56.55
CA ILE A 21 -23.87 6.73 -56.61
C ILE A 21 -24.49 6.70 -58.04
N ALA A 22 -24.19 5.61 -58.76
CA ALA A 22 -24.97 4.91 -59.81
C ALA A 22 -24.10 3.72 -60.30
N LEU A 23 -24.38 2.42 -60.15
CA LEU A 23 -25.56 1.56 -60.33
C LEU A 23 -25.88 1.19 -61.80
N SER A 24 -25.68 -0.11 -62.14
CA SER A 24 -26.24 -0.84 -63.31
C SER A 24 -25.74 -0.46 -64.73
N LEU A 25 -25.82 -1.30 -65.79
CA LEU A 25 -26.11 -2.75 -65.98
C LEU A 25 -24.91 -3.38 -66.76
N LEU A 26 -24.87 -4.54 -67.46
CA LEU A 26 -25.73 -5.72 -67.74
C LEU A 26 -24.81 -6.90 -68.16
N LEU A 27 -25.34 -8.12 -68.36
CA LEU A 27 -24.73 -9.30 -69.03
C LEU A 27 -23.56 -9.98 -68.25
N LEU A 28 -23.33 -11.29 -68.28
CA LEU A 28 -24.17 -12.52 -68.36
C LEU A 28 -23.61 -13.48 -67.25
N ALA A 29 -24.30 -14.45 -66.63
CA ALA A 29 -25.04 -15.62 -67.13
C ALA A 29 -24.15 -16.65 -67.90
N VAL A 30 -24.18 -17.96 -67.64
CA VAL A 30 -25.21 -18.81 -66.98
C VAL A 30 -24.58 -19.77 -65.90
N PRO A 31 -25.22 -20.80 -65.28
CA PRO A 31 -25.49 -20.73 -63.84
C PRO A 31 -24.91 -21.88 -62.96
N LEU A 32 -25.00 -21.69 -61.64
CA LEU A 32 -25.23 -22.77 -60.66
C LEU A 32 -26.30 -22.34 -59.64
N GLY A 33 -26.91 -23.32 -58.95
CA GLY A 33 -28.24 -23.19 -58.32
C GLY A 33 -28.37 -22.20 -57.14
N HIS A 34 -29.59 -21.67 -56.97
CA HIS A 34 -29.96 -20.74 -55.90
C HIS A 34 -30.25 -21.42 -54.55
N ALA A 35 -29.92 -20.72 -53.47
CA ALA A 35 -30.77 -20.65 -52.27
C ALA A 35 -30.47 -19.36 -51.49
N GLN A 36 -31.39 -18.38 -51.54
CA GLN A 36 -31.40 -17.20 -50.66
C GLN A 36 -32.79 -16.99 -50.07
N ASN A 37 -32.84 -16.26 -48.96
CA ASN A 37 -34.03 -15.74 -48.27
C ASN A 37 -34.98 -16.76 -47.60
N SER A 38 -34.83 -16.87 -46.28
CA SER A 38 -35.97 -16.59 -45.40
C SER A 38 -35.50 -15.69 -44.25
N ALA A 39 -36.24 -14.60 -44.01
CA ALA A 39 -35.87 -13.57 -43.04
C ALA A 39 -37.05 -13.29 -42.09
N ALA A 40 -37.18 -14.12 -41.06
CA ALA A 40 -38.10 -13.92 -39.95
C ALA A 40 -37.53 -14.55 -38.68
N GLY A 41 -37.89 -14.00 -37.51
CA GLY A 41 -37.78 -14.74 -36.26
C GLY A 41 -38.90 -15.76 -36.19
N GLY A 42 -38.57 -17.04 -35.99
CA GLY A 42 -39.56 -18.11 -35.91
C GLY A 42 -39.08 -19.29 -35.09
N LEU A 43 -40.02 -19.95 -34.42
CA LEU A 43 -39.87 -21.32 -33.96
C LEU A 43 -39.67 -22.24 -35.18
N ALA A 44 -39.12 -23.44 -34.98
CA ALA A 44 -38.83 -24.35 -36.08
C ALA A 44 -40.07 -24.66 -36.94
N ASN A 45 -39.93 -24.60 -38.27
CA ASN A 45 -40.97 -25.11 -39.16
C ASN A 45 -40.92 -26.65 -39.11
N PRO A 46 -41.93 -27.35 -38.57
CA PRO A 46 -41.87 -28.81 -38.41
C PRO A 46 -41.77 -29.56 -39.75
N ALA A 47 -42.11 -28.91 -40.88
CA ALA A 47 -41.98 -29.49 -42.21
C ALA A 47 -40.53 -29.58 -42.72
N SER A 48 -39.55 -28.87 -42.12
CA SER A 48 -38.14 -28.97 -42.55
C SER A 48 -37.35 -30.10 -41.89
N GLY A 49 -37.88 -30.69 -40.81
CA GLY A 49 -37.23 -31.73 -40.02
C GLY A 49 -36.07 -31.25 -39.13
N ASP A 50 -35.53 -30.04 -39.34
CA ASP A 50 -34.41 -29.47 -38.56
C ASP A 50 -34.79 -29.11 -37.10
N LEU A 51 -33.79 -29.11 -36.22
CA LEU A 51 -33.93 -28.64 -34.84
C LEU A 51 -34.11 -27.12 -34.76
N ALA A 52 -34.81 -26.67 -33.72
CA ALA A 52 -34.89 -25.24 -33.38
C ALA A 52 -33.50 -24.66 -33.07
N PRO A 53 -33.23 -23.38 -33.40
CA PRO A 53 -31.92 -22.77 -33.18
C PRO A 53 -31.63 -22.45 -31.71
N VAL A 54 -32.66 -22.38 -30.86
CA VAL A 54 -32.56 -21.98 -29.46
C VAL A 54 -33.55 -22.76 -28.62
N PHE A 55 -33.12 -23.18 -27.44
CA PHE A 55 -33.96 -23.84 -26.44
C PHE A 55 -33.77 -23.24 -25.05
N ARG A 56 -34.84 -23.23 -24.24
CA ARG A 56 -34.77 -23.10 -22.77
C ARG A 56 -34.61 -24.51 -22.18
N THR A 57 -33.71 -24.69 -21.22
CA THR A 57 -33.51 -25.97 -20.53
C THR A 57 -34.40 -26.09 -19.29
N SER A 58 -34.65 -27.31 -18.83
CA SER A 58 -35.55 -27.64 -17.70
C SER A 58 -35.14 -27.06 -16.33
N ASP A 59 -34.04 -26.32 -16.29
CA ASP A 59 -33.44 -25.69 -15.12
C ASP A 59 -33.19 -24.18 -15.33
N ASP A 60 -33.84 -23.59 -16.35
CA ASP A 60 -33.80 -22.19 -16.81
C ASP A 60 -32.50 -21.68 -17.46
N GLY A 61 -31.59 -22.60 -17.81
CA GLY A 61 -30.50 -22.30 -18.74
C GLY A 61 -30.96 -22.12 -20.19
N ILE A 62 -30.07 -21.61 -21.05
CA ILE A 62 -30.30 -21.44 -22.48
C ILE A 62 -29.32 -22.29 -23.29
N ALA A 63 -29.81 -22.96 -24.33
CA ALA A 63 -29.01 -23.73 -25.28
C ALA A 63 -29.18 -23.21 -26.72
N TYR A 64 -28.06 -22.99 -27.41
CA TYR A 64 -28.01 -22.53 -28.79
C TYR A 64 -27.52 -23.68 -29.67
N VAL A 65 -28.38 -24.17 -30.56
CA VAL A 65 -28.19 -25.44 -31.28
C VAL A 65 -27.96 -25.18 -32.77
N SER A 66 -27.03 -25.92 -33.35
CA SER A 66 -26.75 -25.95 -34.79
C SER A 66 -26.73 -27.39 -35.28
N GLN A 67 -27.63 -27.70 -36.22
CA GLN A 67 -27.65 -28.96 -36.96
C GLN A 67 -26.98 -28.78 -38.33
N GLN A 68 -26.24 -29.80 -38.78
CA GLN A 68 -25.60 -29.87 -40.10
C GLN A 68 -25.73 -31.29 -40.63
N GLY A 69 -26.83 -31.55 -41.35
CA GLY A 69 -27.22 -32.91 -41.75
C GLY A 69 -27.52 -33.77 -40.52
N ASP A 70 -26.77 -34.85 -40.35
CA ASP A 70 -26.85 -35.74 -39.19
C ASP A 70 -26.20 -35.15 -37.93
N LYS A 71 -25.25 -34.21 -38.06
CA LYS A 71 -24.45 -33.72 -36.94
C LYS A 71 -25.18 -32.63 -36.16
N VAL A 72 -25.12 -32.73 -34.83
CA VAL A 72 -25.69 -31.75 -33.90
C VAL A 72 -24.59 -31.22 -32.99
N PHE A 73 -24.48 -29.89 -32.92
CA PHE A 73 -23.60 -29.17 -32.01
C PHE A 73 -24.42 -28.19 -31.20
N TRP A 74 -24.05 -27.96 -29.94
CA TRP A 74 -24.61 -26.85 -29.17
C TRP A 74 -23.66 -26.27 -28.14
N PHE A 75 -23.93 -25.03 -27.76
CA PHE A 75 -23.46 -24.42 -26.53
C PHE A 75 -24.67 -24.21 -25.61
N ALA A 76 -24.57 -24.59 -24.34
CA ALA A 76 -25.62 -24.38 -23.34
C ALA A 76 -25.03 -23.76 -22.07
N GLU A 77 -25.64 -22.70 -21.54
CA GLU A 77 -25.12 -21.94 -20.40
C GLU A 77 -26.21 -21.54 -19.41
N HIS A 78 -25.84 -21.46 -18.12
CA HIS A 78 -26.67 -20.88 -17.07
C HIS A 78 -25.76 -20.21 -16.02
N PRO A 79 -25.85 -18.87 -15.83
CA PRO A 79 -24.99 -18.16 -14.89
C PRO A 79 -25.30 -18.55 -13.43
N GLY A 80 -26.56 -18.46 -13.00
CA GLY A 80 -27.00 -18.80 -11.63
C GLY A 80 -26.82 -20.27 -11.22
N ARG A 81 -26.51 -21.19 -12.15
CA ARG A 81 -26.15 -22.60 -11.85
C ARG A 81 -24.70 -22.94 -12.22
N GLY A 82 -23.89 -21.94 -12.57
CA GLY A 82 -22.44 -22.08 -12.74
C GLY A 82 -21.99 -23.07 -13.82
N TYR A 83 -22.73 -23.24 -14.92
CA TYR A 83 -22.34 -24.17 -16.00
C TYR A 83 -22.37 -23.57 -17.42
N SER A 84 -21.48 -24.13 -18.24
CA SER A 84 -21.32 -23.83 -19.66
C SER A 84 -20.85 -25.10 -20.39
N HIS A 85 -21.72 -25.72 -21.18
CA HIS A 85 -21.50 -27.00 -21.86
C HIS A 85 -21.35 -26.83 -23.38
N VAL A 86 -20.29 -27.41 -23.94
CA VAL A 86 -20.17 -27.70 -25.37
C VAL A 86 -20.61 -29.14 -25.63
N PHE A 87 -21.46 -29.38 -26.63
CA PHE A 87 -21.89 -30.71 -27.07
C PHE A 87 -21.58 -30.97 -28.55
N ARG A 88 -21.28 -32.23 -28.86
CA ARG A 88 -21.19 -32.77 -30.22
C ARG A 88 -21.84 -34.16 -30.25
N GLY A 89 -22.72 -34.37 -31.22
CA GLY A 89 -23.42 -35.63 -31.42
C GLY A 89 -23.93 -35.83 -32.85
N THR A 90 -24.63 -36.95 -33.04
CA THR A 90 -25.31 -37.33 -34.28
C THR A 90 -26.78 -37.60 -33.97
N ARG A 91 -27.66 -37.16 -34.87
CA ARG A 91 -29.10 -37.39 -34.89
C ARG A 91 -29.45 -38.50 -35.87
N ASN A 92 -30.25 -39.46 -35.42
CA ASN A 92 -30.83 -40.52 -36.22
C ASN A 92 -32.36 -40.49 -36.03
N GLY A 93 -33.07 -39.93 -37.01
CA GLY A 93 -34.51 -39.67 -36.89
C GLY A 93 -34.85 -38.74 -35.72
N ALA A 94 -35.58 -39.27 -34.73
CA ALA A 94 -35.96 -38.56 -33.52
C ALA A 94 -34.88 -38.60 -32.42
N ASP A 95 -33.90 -39.51 -32.47
CA ASP A 95 -32.91 -39.65 -31.39
C ASP A 95 -31.60 -38.92 -31.71
N ILE A 96 -31.11 -38.15 -30.74
CA ILE A 96 -29.81 -37.46 -30.75
C ILE A 96 -28.91 -38.13 -29.73
N SER A 97 -27.69 -38.52 -30.11
CA SER A 97 -26.71 -39.12 -29.20
C SER A 97 -25.34 -38.47 -29.35
N GLY A 98 -24.63 -38.23 -28.25
CA GLY A 98 -23.34 -37.54 -28.31
C GLY A 98 -22.58 -37.44 -27.00
N ARG A 99 -21.61 -36.53 -26.97
CA ARG A 99 -20.78 -36.18 -25.82
C ARG A 99 -20.91 -34.69 -25.51
N PHE A 100 -20.80 -34.34 -24.24
CA PHE A 100 -20.61 -32.96 -23.80
C PHE A 100 -19.38 -32.83 -22.90
N ILE A 101 -18.78 -31.64 -22.92
CA ILE A 101 -17.69 -31.20 -22.06
C ILE A 101 -18.05 -29.79 -21.58
N SER A 102 -17.98 -29.54 -20.28
CA SER A 102 -18.09 -28.18 -19.75
C SER A 102 -16.82 -27.40 -20.04
N VAL A 103 -16.94 -26.17 -20.51
CA VAL A 103 -15.83 -25.23 -20.77
C VAL A 103 -15.74 -24.18 -19.64
N PRO A 104 -14.55 -23.60 -19.35
CA PRO A 104 -14.28 -22.79 -18.15
C PRO A 104 -15.01 -21.44 -18.01
N LYS A 105 -16.05 -21.12 -18.80
CA LYS A 105 -16.83 -19.88 -18.63
C LYS A 105 -17.50 -19.79 -17.24
N TYR A 106 -17.78 -20.94 -16.61
CA TYR A 106 -18.21 -21.07 -15.22
C TYR A 106 -17.55 -22.30 -14.57
N ALA A 107 -17.70 -22.47 -13.24
CA ALA A 107 -16.96 -23.44 -12.43
C ALA A 107 -17.25 -24.94 -12.72
N SER A 108 -18.31 -25.26 -13.49
CA SER A 108 -18.63 -26.66 -13.83
C SER A 108 -17.52 -27.32 -14.65
N THR A 109 -16.88 -28.35 -14.08
CA THR A 109 -15.87 -29.20 -14.73
C THR A 109 -16.45 -30.47 -15.35
N ARG A 110 -17.78 -30.63 -15.39
CA ARG A 110 -18.46 -31.87 -15.77
C ARG A 110 -18.26 -32.26 -17.23
N THR A 111 -18.27 -33.56 -17.54
CA THR A 111 -18.23 -34.11 -18.90
C THR A 111 -19.11 -35.37 -18.96
N GLY A 112 -19.44 -35.86 -20.15
CA GLY A 112 -20.13 -37.15 -20.27
C GLY A 112 -20.74 -37.44 -21.62
N ARG A 113 -21.59 -38.48 -21.66
CA ARG A 113 -22.50 -38.75 -22.78
C ARG A 113 -23.92 -38.28 -22.44
N ALA A 114 -24.66 -37.91 -23.47
CA ALA A 114 -26.09 -37.65 -23.39
C ALA A 114 -26.82 -38.27 -24.59
N ARG A 115 -28.09 -38.64 -24.36
CA ARG A 115 -29.05 -39.02 -25.39
C ARG A 115 -30.32 -38.21 -25.19
N PHE A 116 -30.94 -37.74 -26.26
CA PHE A 116 -32.20 -37.01 -26.25
C PHE A 116 -33.12 -37.54 -27.35
N HIS A 117 -34.40 -37.67 -27.05
CA HIS A 117 -35.46 -37.91 -28.02
C HIS A 117 -36.12 -36.58 -28.37
N VAL A 118 -36.48 -36.38 -29.64
CA VAL A 118 -37.19 -35.20 -30.13
C VAL A 118 -38.68 -35.53 -30.24
N ASP A 119 -39.48 -34.96 -29.35
CA ASP A 119 -40.95 -35.04 -29.41
C ASP A 119 -41.48 -34.46 -30.73
N PRO A 120 -42.69 -34.83 -31.18
CA PRO A 120 -43.35 -34.21 -32.36
C PRO A 120 -43.49 -32.68 -32.28
N GLY A 121 -43.50 -32.10 -31.08
CA GLY A 121 -43.48 -30.64 -30.85
C GLY A 121 -42.08 -30.01 -30.87
N GLY A 122 -41.04 -30.73 -31.30
CA GLY A 122 -39.65 -30.26 -31.33
C GLY A 122 -38.94 -30.20 -29.98
N VAL A 123 -39.61 -30.59 -28.89
CA VAL A 123 -39.05 -30.63 -27.51
C VAL A 123 -38.06 -31.78 -27.38
N LEU A 124 -36.87 -31.53 -26.82
CA LEU A 124 -35.89 -32.58 -26.54
C LEU A 124 -36.10 -33.12 -25.12
N ARG A 125 -36.25 -34.44 -24.96
CA ARG A 125 -36.28 -35.14 -23.66
C ARG A 125 -35.08 -36.06 -23.51
N ARG A 126 -34.38 -35.99 -22.38
CA ARG A 126 -33.19 -36.80 -22.12
C ARG A 126 -33.56 -38.27 -21.90
N VAL A 127 -32.97 -39.16 -22.69
CA VAL A 127 -33.23 -40.61 -22.64
C VAL A 127 -32.21 -41.28 -21.72
N GLY A 128 -32.70 -41.85 -20.62
CA GLY A 128 -31.91 -42.53 -19.61
C GLY A 128 -31.22 -41.61 -18.59
N THR A 129 -30.55 -42.23 -17.63
CA THR A 129 -29.86 -41.55 -16.53
C THR A 129 -28.48 -41.03 -16.97
N SER A 130 -28.31 -39.71 -16.89
CA SER A 130 -27.00 -39.05 -16.97
C SER A 130 -26.98 -37.96 -15.91
N SER A 131 -26.30 -38.21 -14.79
CA SER A 131 -26.20 -37.30 -13.64
C SER A 131 -25.34 -36.07 -13.92
N ALA A 132 -24.49 -36.13 -14.95
CA ALA A 132 -23.50 -35.10 -15.24
C ALA A 132 -24.07 -33.88 -15.97
N ILE A 133 -25.10 -34.03 -16.82
CA ILE A 133 -25.79 -32.88 -17.45
C ILE A 133 -26.99 -32.45 -16.58
N PRO A 134 -27.13 -31.15 -16.21
CA PRO A 134 -28.06 -30.74 -15.15
C PRO A 134 -29.53 -30.80 -15.57
N PHE A 135 -29.83 -30.54 -16.85
CA PHE A 135 -31.19 -30.57 -17.40
C PHE A 135 -31.57 -31.92 -18.02
N ASN A 136 -32.88 -32.21 -18.00
CA ASN A 136 -33.49 -33.41 -18.60
C ASN A 136 -34.46 -33.11 -19.76
N ARG A 137 -34.82 -31.84 -19.99
CA ARG A 137 -35.73 -31.40 -21.07
C ARG A 137 -35.28 -30.06 -21.65
N MET A 138 -35.56 -29.82 -22.93
CA MET A 138 -35.24 -28.57 -23.63
C MET A 138 -36.42 -28.16 -24.53
N GLU A 139 -36.95 -26.96 -24.36
CA GLU A 139 -38.11 -26.42 -25.08
C GLU A 139 -37.69 -25.40 -26.15
N PRO A 140 -38.18 -25.48 -27.41
CA PRO A 140 -37.94 -24.46 -28.42
C PRO A 140 -38.40 -23.06 -27.97
N VAL A 141 -37.56 -22.05 -28.17
CA VAL A 141 -37.88 -20.63 -27.89
C VAL A 141 -37.37 -19.74 -29.02
N ALA A 142 -37.91 -18.52 -29.19
CA ALA A 142 -37.36 -17.59 -30.16
C ALA A 142 -36.14 -16.85 -29.58
N MET A 143 -35.17 -16.52 -30.45
CA MET A 143 -33.99 -15.72 -30.07
C MET A 143 -34.35 -14.28 -29.66
N ALA A 144 -35.57 -13.80 -29.94
CA ALA A 144 -36.06 -12.51 -29.45
C ALA A 144 -36.33 -12.57 -27.94
N ASP A 145 -37.08 -13.58 -27.50
CA ASP A 145 -37.57 -13.76 -26.12
C ASP A 145 -36.44 -13.86 -25.10
N VAL A 146 -35.33 -14.49 -25.50
CA VAL A 146 -34.13 -14.68 -24.67
C VAL A 146 -33.06 -13.60 -24.86
N ARG A 147 -33.24 -12.64 -25.78
CA ARG A 147 -32.21 -11.64 -26.15
C ARG A 147 -31.72 -10.82 -24.95
N ASN A 148 -32.63 -10.44 -24.06
CA ASN A 148 -32.32 -9.67 -22.85
C ASN A 148 -31.83 -10.55 -21.68
N GLN A 149 -31.82 -11.87 -21.86
CA GLN A 149 -31.39 -12.88 -20.89
C GLN A 149 -30.02 -13.49 -21.25
N LEU A 150 -29.43 -13.11 -22.40
CA LEU A 150 -28.13 -13.62 -22.88
C LEU A 150 -27.00 -13.33 -21.88
N PRO A 151 -26.35 -14.35 -21.29
CA PRO A 151 -25.24 -14.13 -20.38
C PRO A 151 -24.05 -13.51 -21.11
N MET A 152 -23.56 -12.38 -20.60
CA MET A 152 -22.40 -11.67 -21.12
C MET A 152 -21.12 -12.51 -21.04
N GLN A 153 -20.04 -12.01 -21.64
CA GLN A 153 -18.69 -12.53 -21.42
C GLN A 153 -18.33 -12.46 -19.92
N GLY A 154 -17.81 -13.56 -19.37
CA GLY A 154 -17.27 -13.63 -18.01
C GLY A 154 -15.75 -13.83 -18.01
N SER A 155 -15.12 -13.69 -16.85
CA SER A 155 -13.78 -14.25 -16.60
C SER A 155 -13.88 -15.79 -16.46
N PRO A 156 -12.82 -16.56 -16.78
CA PRO A 156 -12.87 -18.01 -16.64
C PRO A 156 -12.82 -18.41 -15.16
N ALA A 157 -13.48 -19.51 -14.79
CA ALA A 157 -13.53 -20.00 -13.41
C ALA A 157 -12.30 -20.85 -13.01
N PHE A 158 -11.49 -21.28 -13.99
CA PHE A 158 -10.21 -21.95 -13.81
C PHE A 158 -9.28 -21.58 -14.98
N HIS A 159 -7.97 -21.74 -14.77
CA HIS A 159 -6.92 -21.29 -15.69
C HIS A 159 -5.90 -22.40 -15.93
N ALA A 160 -5.22 -22.34 -17.08
CA ALA A 160 -4.14 -23.25 -17.42
C ALA A 160 -2.95 -23.07 -16.45
N GLN A 161 -2.64 -24.10 -15.68
CA GLN A 161 -1.64 -24.02 -14.60
C GLN A 161 -0.17 -24.11 -15.09
N SER A 162 0.04 -24.46 -16.36
CA SER A 162 1.36 -24.52 -17.01
C SER A 162 1.19 -24.51 -18.53
N VAL A 163 2.30 -24.44 -19.29
CA VAL A 163 2.29 -24.58 -20.76
C VAL A 163 1.78 -25.96 -21.21
N ALA A 164 1.86 -26.99 -20.34
CA ALA A 164 1.32 -28.33 -20.59
C ALA A 164 -0.17 -28.49 -20.23
N ASP A 165 -0.78 -27.45 -19.64
CA ASP A 165 -2.21 -27.35 -19.36
C ASP A 165 -2.86 -26.36 -20.35
N HIS A 166 -4.09 -26.64 -20.74
CA HIS A 166 -4.86 -25.89 -21.74
C HIS A 166 -6.30 -25.59 -21.27
N ASP A 167 -6.65 -25.93 -20.02
CA ASP A 167 -7.97 -25.72 -19.42
C ASP A 167 -8.10 -24.28 -18.88
N GLY A 168 -8.45 -23.33 -19.76
CA GLY A 168 -8.50 -21.93 -19.36
C GLY A 168 -9.28 -21.02 -20.30
N GLY A 169 -9.35 -19.75 -19.91
CA GLY A 169 -9.87 -18.67 -20.74
C GLY A 169 -8.74 -17.90 -21.43
N PHE A 170 -8.93 -17.52 -22.69
CA PHE A 170 -7.99 -16.73 -23.48
C PHE A 170 -8.72 -15.56 -24.16
N GLU A 171 -8.08 -14.41 -24.33
CA GLU A 171 -8.64 -13.24 -25.02
C GLU A 171 -7.69 -12.71 -26.12
N ASP A 172 -8.23 -12.40 -27.30
CA ASP A 172 -7.45 -11.79 -28.41
C ASP A 172 -7.67 -10.29 -28.56
N ARG A 173 -6.81 -9.66 -29.38
CA ARG A 173 -6.80 -8.21 -29.67
C ARG A 173 -8.11 -7.66 -30.29
N LEU A 174 -9.12 -8.50 -30.56
CA LEU A 174 -10.45 -8.09 -31.01
C LEU A 174 -11.54 -8.26 -29.93
N GLY A 175 -11.17 -8.46 -28.66
CA GLY A 175 -12.11 -8.62 -27.54
C GLY A 175 -12.93 -9.91 -27.61
N ARG A 176 -12.35 -10.96 -28.19
CA ARG A 176 -12.98 -12.28 -28.32
C ARG A 176 -12.41 -13.23 -27.28
N ARG A 177 -13.29 -13.82 -26.48
CA ARG A 177 -12.93 -14.73 -25.39
C ARG A 177 -13.16 -16.17 -25.81
N TYR A 178 -12.14 -16.99 -25.65
CA TYR A 178 -12.11 -18.43 -25.91
C TYR A 178 -12.06 -19.14 -24.56
N TYR A 179 -13.05 -19.97 -24.27
CA TYR A 179 -13.10 -20.82 -23.08
C TYR A 179 -12.72 -22.23 -23.52
N VAL A 180 -11.44 -22.59 -23.36
CA VAL A 180 -10.81 -23.78 -23.91
C VAL A 180 -10.75 -24.89 -22.87
N ARG A 181 -10.88 -26.15 -23.30
CA ARG A 181 -10.74 -27.30 -22.42
C ARG A 181 -10.31 -28.59 -23.11
N THR A 182 -9.39 -29.31 -22.50
CA THR A 182 -8.86 -30.62 -22.94
C THR A 182 -9.39 -31.76 -22.06
N VAL A 183 -9.88 -32.83 -22.68
CA VAL A 183 -10.40 -34.02 -21.98
C VAL A 183 -9.95 -35.29 -22.70
N GLY A 184 -8.92 -35.93 -22.14
CA GLY A 184 -8.14 -36.93 -22.87
C GLY A 184 -7.49 -36.26 -24.08
N ASP A 185 -7.70 -36.81 -25.28
CA ASP A 185 -7.20 -36.20 -26.51
C ASP A 185 -8.17 -35.18 -27.13
N ASN A 186 -9.40 -35.05 -26.61
CA ASN A 186 -10.36 -34.07 -27.14
C ASN A 186 -9.96 -32.69 -26.65
N VAL A 187 -10.05 -31.68 -27.51
CA VAL A 187 -10.05 -30.28 -27.08
C VAL A 187 -11.26 -29.57 -27.66
N VAL A 188 -12.00 -28.90 -26.78
CA VAL A 188 -13.17 -28.10 -27.11
C VAL A 188 -12.91 -26.65 -26.75
N PHE A 189 -13.58 -25.74 -27.44
CA PHE A 189 -13.76 -24.40 -26.90
C PHE A 189 -15.12 -23.82 -27.29
N PHE A 190 -15.59 -22.89 -26.47
CA PHE A 190 -16.59 -21.91 -26.88
C PHE A 190 -15.90 -20.56 -27.05
N VAL A 191 -16.17 -19.84 -28.13
CA VAL A 191 -15.67 -18.47 -28.35
C VAL A 191 -16.81 -17.52 -28.61
N GLU A 192 -16.79 -16.35 -27.96
CA GLU A 192 -17.71 -15.25 -28.24
C GLU A 192 -17.03 -13.87 -28.29
N SER A 193 -17.52 -12.99 -29.17
CA SER A 193 -17.10 -11.58 -29.24
C SER A 193 -17.83 -10.72 -28.22
N ARG A 194 -17.19 -9.64 -27.74
CA ARG A 194 -17.81 -8.64 -26.86
C ARG A 194 -19.12 -8.06 -27.43
N PHE A 195 -20.07 -7.79 -26.54
CA PHE A 195 -21.40 -7.21 -26.81
C PHE A 195 -21.96 -6.53 -25.55
N ALA A 196 -22.86 -5.57 -25.69
CA ALA A 196 -23.53 -4.89 -24.58
C ALA A 196 -24.83 -5.62 -24.14
N ARG A 197 -25.40 -5.23 -23.01
CA ARG A 197 -26.63 -5.83 -22.47
C ARG A 197 -27.81 -5.60 -23.42
N GLY A 198 -28.46 -6.68 -23.85
CA GLY A 198 -29.54 -6.63 -24.86
C GLY A 198 -29.05 -6.64 -26.32
N GLU A 199 -27.74 -6.64 -26.57
CA GLU A 199 -27.18 -6.94 -27.89
C GLU A 199 -27.04 -8.45 -28.11
N ARG A 200 -26.62 -8.84 -29.32
CA ARG A 200 -26.15 -10.19 -29.63
C ARG A 200 -24.71 -10.12 -30.09
N PRO A 201 -23.82 -11.05 -29.68
CA PRO A 201 -22.45 -11.06 -30.14
C PRO A 201 -22.38 -11.23 -31.66
N THR A 202 -21.45 -10.53 -32.31
CA THR A 202 -21.18 -10.70 -33.74
C THR A 202 -20.70 -12.13 -34.06
N ALA A 203 -20.02 -12.77 -33.10
CA ALA A 203 -19.50 -14.11 -33.20
C ALA A 203 -19.83 -14.93 -31.96
N ALA A 204 -20.36 -16.13 -32.16
CA ALA A 204 -20.40 -17.19 -31.14
C ALA A 204 -20.17 -18.53 -31.85
N PHE A 205 -19.11 -19.26 -31.49
CA PHE A 205 -18.73 -20.50 -32.14
C PHE A 205 -18.36 -21.59 -31.13
N VAL A 206 -18.61 -22.84 -31.50
CA VAL A 206 -18.22 -24.05 -30.79
C VAL A 206 -17.16 -24.79 -31.60
N PHE A 207 -16.06 -25.18 -30.96
CA PHE A 207 -15.02 -26.03 -31.52
C PHE A 207 -15.00 -27.41 -30.84
N TRP A 208 -14.73 -28.45 -31.61
CA TRP A 208 -14.45 -29.80 -31.07
C TRP A 208 -13.37 -30.51 -31.90
N GLY A 209 -12.11 -30.27 -31.58
CA GLY A 209 -10.95 -30.94 -32.17
C GLY A 209 -10.46 -32.15 -31.37
N ARG A 210 -9.40 -32.77 -31.90
CA ARG A 210 -8.57 -33.75 -31.21
C ARG A 210 -7.09 -33.37 -31.39
N TRP A 211 -6.29 -33.52 -30.33
CA TRP A 211 -4.84 -33.38 -30.39
C TRP A 211 -4.21 -34.41 -31.35
N THR A 212 -3.16 -33.99 -32.05
CA THR A 212 -2.43 -34.80 -33.05
C THR A 212 -0.92 -34.67 -32.86
N GLY A 213 -0.19 -35.76 -33.16
CA GLY A 213 1.26 -35.86 -33.00
C GLY A 213 1.75 -36.30 -31.61
N ASN A 214 2.95 -36.88 -31.57
CA ASN A 214 3.63 -37.30 -30.34
C ASN A 214 4.13 -36.07 -29.57
N GLY A 215 3.24 -35.43 -28.82
CA GLY A 215 3.51 -34.19 -28.09
C GLY A 215 2.32 -33.23 -27.98
N ARG A 216 1.16 -33.54 -28.56
CA ARG A 216 -0.08 -32.70 -28.49
C ARG A 216 0.09 -31.25 -28.97
N VAL A 217 0.98 -30.99 -29.92
CA VAL A 217 1.32 -29.62 -30.38
C VAL A 217 0.14 -28.91 -31.06
N PHE A 218 -0.66 -29.63 -31.86
CA PHE A 218 -1.79 -29.07 -32.60
C PHE A 218 -3.04 -29.94 -32.54
N ALA A 219 -4.21 -29.30 -32.59
CA ALA A 219 -5.50 -29.94 -32.70
C ALA A 219 -6.33 -29.38 -33.86
N THR A 220 -6.88 -30.28 -34.68
CA THR A 220 -7.76 -29.93 -35.80
C THR A 220 -9.18 -30.37 -35.48
N GLY A 221 -10.17 -29.57 -35.88
CA GLY A 221 -11.58 -29.93 -35.69
C GLY A 221 -12.59 -29.03 -36.38
N PRO A 222 -13.87 -29.45 -36.41
CA PRO A 222 -14.98 -28.58 -36.77
C PRO A 222 -15.10 -27.39 -35.81
N LEU A 223 -15.22 -26.20 -36.39
CA LEU A 223 -15.65 -24.96 -35.76
C LEU A 223 -17.02 -24.57 -36.35
N ILE A 224 -18.03 -24.49 -35.48
CA ILE A 224 -19.44 -24.37 -35.84
C ILE A 224 -20.04 -23.12 -35.20
N ALA A 225 -20.65 -22.23 -35.98
CA ALA A 225 -21.39 -21.10 -35.43
C ALA A 225 -22.62 -21.60 -34.64
N VAL A 226 -22.91 -20.98 -33.50
CA VAL A 226 -24.14 -21.24 -32.73
C VAL A 226 -25.05 -20.00 -32.70
N PRO A 227 -26.40 -20.17 -32.68
CA PRO A 227 -27.32 -19.04 -32.89
C PRO A 227 -27.31 -17.91 -31.86
N LYS A 228 -26.53 -17.99 -30.77
CA LYS A 228 -26.22 -16.83 -29.93
C LYS A 228 -25.65 -15.68 -30.78
N GLY A 229 -24.73 -16.02 -31.69
CA GLY A 229 -24.07 -15.08 -32.60
C GLY A 229 -24.91 -14.70 -33.82
N THR A 230 -24.54 -13.60 -34.49
CA THR A 230 -25.19 -13.19 -35.76
C THR A 230 -24.56 -13.86 -37.00
N ARG A 231 -23.25 -14.13 -37.00
CA ARG A 231 -22.56 -14.88 -38.07
C ARG A 231 -22.92 -16.37 -38.04
N ARG A 232 -23.14 -16.97 -39.22
CA ARG A 232 -23.52 -18.40 -39.40
C ARG A 232 -22.47 -19.24 -40.16
N VAL A 233 -21.19 -18.93 -39.98
CA VAL A 233 -20.07 -19.60 -40.68
C VAL A 233 -19.73 -20.95 -40.03
N SER A 234 -19.23 -21.94 -40.77
CA SER A 234 -18.75 -23.21 -40.22
C SER A 234 -17.72 -23.87 -41.12
N GLY A 235 -16.79 -24.62 -40.54
CA GLY A 235 -15.76 -25.38 -41.27
C GLY A 235 -14.69 -25.92 -40.34
N ILE A 236 -13.44 -26.00 -40.80
CA ILE A 236 -12.31 -26.49 -40.02
C ILE A 236 -11.55 -25.34 -39.37
N PHE A 237 -11.09 -25.56 -38.15
CA PHE A 237 -10.16 -24.70 -37.43
C PHE A 237 -8.98 -25.54 -36.93
N ASN A 238 -7.79 -24.97 -37.00
CA ASN A 238 -6.57 -25.54 -36.44
C ASN A 238 -6.16 -24.70 -35.22
N LEU A 239 -5.99 -25.38 -34.09
CA LEU A 239 -5.63 -24.83 -32.78
C LEU A 239 -4.22 -25.33 -32.43
N GLY A 240 -3.40 -24.49 -31.80
CA GLY A 240 -2.13 -24.90 -31.20
C GLY A 240 -1.68 -23.89 -30.14
N PHE A 241 -0.92 -24.34 -29.16
CA PHE A 241 -0.33 -23.45 -28.16
C PHE A 241 1.12 -23.12 -28.52
N LEU A 242 1.55 -21.92 -28.14
CA LEU A 242 2.95 -21.49 -28.21
C LEU A 242 3.64 -21.78 -26.87
N ASP A 243 4.96 -21.85 -26.86
CA ASP A 243 5.76 -22.14 -25.66
C ASP A 243 5.60 -21.07 -24.55
N ASP A 244 5.15 -19.86 -24.94
CA ASP A 244 4.76 -18.76 -24.05
C ASP A 244 3.32 -18.88 -23.48
N GLY A 245 2.64 -20.00 -23.72
CA GLY A 245 1.27 -20.27 -23.27
C GLY A 245 0.17 -19.58 -24.07
N ARG A 246 0.49 -18.78 -25.11
CA ARG A 246 -0.54 -18.14 -25.95
C ARG A 246 -1.25 -19.15 -26.84
N MET A 247 -2.56 -18.96 -26.99
CA MET A 247 -3.38 -19.76 -27.89
C MET A 247 -3.27 -19.21 -29.31
N SER A 248 -2.75 -20.01 -30.23
CA SER A 248 -2.70 -19.70 -31.67
C SER A 248 -3.78 -20.47 -32.44
N GLY A 249 -4.23 -19.93 -33.58
CA GLY A 249 -5.11 -20.69 -34.46
C GLY A 249 -5.33 -20.10 -35.85
N LYS A 250 -5.79 -20.96 -36.77
CA LYS A 250 -5.97 -20.64 -38.21
C LYS A 250 -7.19 -21.34 -38.79
N SER A 251 -7.87 -20.66 -39.71
CA SER A 251 -8.94 -21.20 -40.57
C SER A 251 -9.02 -20.42 -41.89
N ASP A 252 -9.79 -20.90 -42.87
CA ASP A 252 -9.94 -20.20 -44.15
C ASP A 252 -10.85 -18.95 -44.06
N PHE A 253 -11.56 -18.79 -42.94
CA PHE A 253 -12.53 -17.70 -42.75
C PHE A 253 -11.84 -16.41 -42.34
N ARG A 254 -12.01 -15.32 -43.11
CA ARG A 254 -11.40 -13.99 -42.84
C ARG A 254 -11.48 -13.55 -41.36
N PHE A 255 -12.57 -13.87 -40.66
CA PHE A 255 -12.77 -13.52 -39.25
C PHE A 255 -11.82 -14.26 -38.28
N LEU A 256 -11.49 -15.53 -38.54
CA LEU A 256 -10.62 -16.36 -37.70
C LEU A 256 -9.43 -16.91 -38.50
N ARG A 257 -8.94 -16.09 -39.44
CA ARG A 257 -7.90 -16.48 -40.40
C ARG A 257 -6.54 -16.65 -39.74
N SER A 258 -6.26 -15.76 -38.80
CA SER A 258 -5.22 -15.88 -37.79
C SER A 258 -5.85 -15.50 -36.45
N VAL A 259 -5.49 -16.24 -35.41
CA VAL A 259 -5.85 -16.00 -34.01
C VAL A 259 -4.57 -16.09 -33.20
N LEU A 260 -4.37 -15.10 -32.32
CA LEU A 260 -3.39 -15.13 -31.24
C LEU A 260 -4.08 -14.53 -30.01
N ALA A 261 -4.29 -15.34 -28.98
CA ALA A 261 -5.01 -14.99 -27.77
C ALA A 261 -4.16 -15.26 -26.52
N HIS A 262 -4.19 -14.34 -25.57
CA HIS A 262 -3.42 -14.39 -24.33
C HIS A 262 -4.27 -15.03 -23.22
N PRO A 263 -3.69 -15.80 -22.28
CA PRO A 263 -4.44 -16.34 -21.15
C PRO A 263 -5.03 -15.23 -20.27
N MET A 264 -6.29 -15.41 -19.83
CA MET A 264 -6.99 -14.48 -18.96
C MET A 264 -6.59 -14.71 -17.49
N ARG A 265 -6.15 -13.65 -16.81
CA ARG A 265 -5.67 -13.67 -15.41
C ARG A 265 -6.82 -13.92 -14.42
N ARG A 266 -6.52 -14.54 -13.26
CA ARG A 266 -7.49 -14.81 -12.18
C ARG A 266 -7.67 -13.56 -11.32
N LYS A 267 -8.92 -13.21 -11.02
CA LYS A 267 -9.28 -12.48 -9.79
C LYS A 267 -9.55 -13.51 -8.67
N GLN A 268 -9.03 -13.26 -7.48
CA GLN A 268 -9.49 -13.90 -6.25
C GLN A 268 -10.03 -12.82 -5.32
N ARG A 269 -11.11 -13.09 -4.58
CA ARG A 269 -11.47 -12.24 -3.43
C ARG A 269 -10.72 -12.74 -2.20
N MET A 270 -10.11 -11.82 -1.48
CA MET A 270 -9.55 -12.05 -0.15
C MET A 270 -10.13 -10.99 0.78
N SER A 271 -10.82 -11.43 1.82
CA SER A 271 -11.29 -10.53 2.86
C SER A 271 -10.13 -10.24 3.80
N LEU A 272 -9.72 -8.98 3.95
CA LEU A 272 -8.59 -8.58 4.78
C LEU A 272 -9.11 -8.01 6.13
N MET A 273 -8.38 -8.25 7.22
CA MET A 273 -8.80 -7.84 8.57
C MET A 273 -8.32 -6.43 8.92
N GLY A 274 -9.26 -5.49 8.89
CA GLY A 274 -9.41 -4.40 9.88
C GLY A 274 -10.71 -4.63 10.66
N ASP A 275 -10.91 -3.99 11.81
CA ASP A 275 -11.97 -4.41 12.76
C ASP A 275 -13.41 -4.29 12.21
N ARG A 276 -14.29 -5.15 12.72
CA ARG A 276 -15.76 -5.23 12.57
C ARG A 276 -16.34 -5.50 11.18
N THR A 277 -15.68 -5.15 10.09
CA THR A 277 -16.13 -5.50 8.73
C THR A 277 -14.99 -5.98 7.85
N PRO A 278 -14.96 -7.26 7.43
CA PRO A 278 -13.98 -7.75 6.46
C PRO A 278 -14.15 -7.01 5.13
N GLN A 279 -13.10 -6.34 4.66
CA GLN A 279 -13.09 -5.71 3.34
C GLN A 279 -12.62 -6.73 2.29
N ASP A 280 -13.44 -6.96 1.26
CA ASP A 280 -13.08 -7.81 0.12
C ASP A 280 -12.15 -7.07 -0.86
N TYR A 281 -10.87 -7.41 -0.82
CA TYR A 281 -9.90 -6.99 -1.84
C TYR A 281 -9.89 -8.00 -2.99
N GLU A 282 -9.80 -7.50 -4.23
CA GLU A 282 -9.59 -8.34 -5.41
C GLU A 282 -8.09 -8.52 -5.64
N THR A 283 -7.55 -9.70 -5.35
CA THR A 283 -6.16 -10.03 -5.63
C THR A 283 -5.96 -10.51 -7.06
N LEU A 284 -4.87 -10.06 -7.67
CA LEU A 284 -4.41 -10.48 -8.98
C LEU A 284 -3.39 -11.60 -8.79
N ILE A 285 -3.51 -12.67 -9.58
CA ILE A 285 -2.58 -13.80 -9.53
C ILE A 285 -1.78 -13.87 -10.83
N GLU A 286 -0.47 -13.71 -10.70
CA GLU A 286 0.48 -13.62 -11.80
C GLU A 286 1.79 -14.32 -11.41
N ASN A 287 2.28 -15.21 -12.28
CA ASN A 287 3.55 -15.94 -12.10
C ASN A 287 3.69 -16.68 -10.76
N GLY A 288 2.57 -17.15 -10.21
CA GLY A 288 2.53 -17.87 -8.93
C GLY A 288 2.57 -16.97 -7.69
N TYR A 289 2.48 -15.65 -7.83
CA TYR A 289 2.33 -14.68 -6.74
C TYR A 289 0.93 -14.06 -6.74
N ALA A 290 0.42 -13.73 -5.55
CA ALA A 290 -0.80 -12.97 -5.35
C ALA A 290 -0.45 -11.52 -4.97
N THR A 291 -1.06 -10.54 -5.63
CA THR A 291 -0.86 -9.10 -5.35
C THR A 291 -2.16 -8.36 -5.06
N VAL A 292 -2.03 -7.31 -4.23
CA VAL A 292 -2.99 -6.21 -4.03
C VAL A 292 -2.38 -4.96 -4.66
N GLU A 293 -3.19 -4.04 -5.18
CA GLU A 293 -2.71 -2.76 -5.75
C GLU A 293 -1.62 -2.95 -6.84
N GLY A 294 -1.63 -4.07 -7.54
CA GLY A 294 -0.67 -4.40 -8.62
C GLY A 294 0.60 -5.11 -8.16
N ASP A 295 1.31 -4.54 -7.19
CA ASP A 295 2.68 -4.87 -6.80
C ASP A 295 2.87 -5.17 -5.29
N ILE A 296 1.92 -4.82 -4.41
CA ILE A 296 1.97 -5.26 -3.00
C ILE A 296 1.81 -6.79 -2.93
N LEU A 297 2.85 -7.46 -2.45
CA LEU A 297 2.98 -8.90 -2.42
C LEU A 297 2.28 -9.50 -1.20
N VAL A 298 1.20 -10.25 -1.43
CA VAL A 298 0.49 -10.99 -0.37
C VAL A 298 1.16 -12.34 -0.09
N GLY A 299 1.77 -12.94 -1.11
CA GLY A 299 2.49 -14.21 -0.99
C GLY A 299 2.55 -15.00 -2.30
N ARG A 300 3.03 -16.24 -2.22
CA ARG A 300 2.98 -17.21 -3.30
C ARG A 300 1.69 -18.03 -3.23
N VAL A 301 1.12 -18.39 -4.38
CA VAL A 301 -0.20 -19.05 -4.48
C VAL A 301 -0.30 -20.39 -3.74
N PRO A 302 0.73 -21.28 -3.71
CA PRO A 302 0.71 -22.47 -2.85
C PRO A 302 0.66 -22.17 -1.35
N ASP A 303 1.11 -20.98 -0.96
CA ASP A 303 1.32 -20.54 0.43
C ASP A 303 0.22 -19.59 0.93
N VAL A 304 -0.79 -19.29 0.09
CA VAL A 304 -1.97 -18.45 0.41
C VAL A 304 -3.22 -19.35 0.46
N PRO A 305 -3.69 -19.74 1.66
CA PRO A 305 -4.87 -20.60 1.78
C PRO A 305 -6.18 -19.85 1.46
N GLU A 306 -7.19 -20.58 0.98
CA GLU A 306 -8.50 -19.98 0.70
C GLU A 306 -9.16 -19.45 1.99
N GLY A 307 -9.46 -18.15 2.02
CA GLY A 307 -10.12 -17.48 3.15
C GLY A 307 -9.20 -16.95 4.25
N VAL A 308 -7.87 -17.03 4.10
CA VAL A 308 -6.95 -16.45 5.09
C VAL A 308 -6.73 -14.96 4.83
N ALA A 309 -7.06 -14.15 5.83
CA ALA A 309 -6.77 -12.72 5.86
C ALA A 309 -5.29 -12.47 6.22
N PHE A 310 -4.53 -11.88 5.30
CA PHE A 310 -3.27 -11.22 5.65
C PHE A 310 -3.58 -9.75 5.93
N ALA A 311 -3.27 -9.29 7.15
CA ALA A 311 -3.61 -7.93 7.59
C ALA A 311 -2.78 -6.89 6.82
N LEU A 312 -3.46 -6.12 5.97
CA LEU A 312 -2.89 -5.00 5.20
C LEU A 312 -3.17 -3.69 5.95
N ALA A 313 -2.60 -3.60 7.16
CA ALA A 313 -2.73 -2.45 8.06
C ALA A 313 -1.37 -2.10 8.65
N VAL A 314 -0.99 -0.82 8.55
CA VAL A 314 0.32 -0.29 8.97
C VAL A 314 0.34 0.03 10.48
N ALA A 315 -0.77 -0.18 11.19
CA ALA A 315 -0.96 0.17 12.60
C ALA A 315 -0.57 -0.93 13.62
N ASP A 316 -0.02 -2.07 13.18
CA ASP A 316 0.43 -3.15 14.07
C ASP A 316 1.94 -3.02 14.35
N LYS A 317 2.32 -2.74 15.60
CA LYS A 317 3.73 -2.68 16.04
C LYS A 317 4.51 -3.96 15.70
N GLY A 318 3.84 -5.11 15.58
CA GLY A 318 4.43 -6.37 15.13
C GLY A 318 4.94 -6.37 13.67
N LYS A 319 4.61 -5.36 12.87
CA LYS A 319 4.96 -5.25 11.44
C LYS A 319 6.08 -4.27 11.10
N PHE A 320 6.62 -3.53 12.05
CA PHE A 320 7.83 -2.73 11.83
C PHE A 320 9.11 -3.59 11.96
N TRP A 321 10.24 -3.05 11.51
CA TRP A 321 11.55 -3.67 11.64
C TRP A 321 12.21 -3.27 12.96
N PRO A 322 12.69 -4.24 13.77
CA PRO A 322 13.44 -3.94 15.00
C PRO A 322 14.64 -3.04 14.72
N ASP A 323 14.88 -2.08 15.63
CA ASP A 323 16.00 -1.12 15.59
C ASP A 323 16.09 -0.33 14.26
N CYS A 324 14.99 -0.32 13.49
CA CYS A 324 14.90 0.20 12.12
C CYS A 324 15.89 -0.43 11.13
N VAL A 325 16.51 -1.56 11.48
CA VAL A 325 17.48 -2.25 10.65
C VAL A 325 16.75 -3.21 9.72
N VAL A 326 17.07 -3.14 8.43
CA VAL A 326 16.58 -4.08 7.41
C VAL A 326 17.77 -4.91 6.87
N PRO A 327 18.02 -6.12 7.41
CA PRO A 327 19.01 -7.02 6.85
C PRO A 327 18.57 -7.51 5.47
N PHE A 328 19.47 -7.50 4.48
CA PHE A 328 19.15 -7.98 3.13
C PHE A 328 20.24 -8.83 2.47
N ASN A 329 19.81 -9.65 1.49
CA ASN A 329 20.68 -10.34 0.52
C ASN A 329 20.29 -9.94 -0.91
N ILE A 330 21.24 -10.03 -1.85
CA ILE A 330 20.95 -9.97 -3.29
C ILE A 330 21.04 -11.37 -3.87
N ASN A 331 19.90 -12.07 -3.96
CA ASN A 331 19.81 -13.48 -4.37
C ASN A 331 19.32 -13.60 -5.83
N MET A 332 20.23 -13.38 -6.78
CA MET A 332 19.98 -13.69 -8.19
C MET A 332 20.19 -15.18 -8.51
N PRO A 333 19.24 -15.85 -9.18
CA PRO A 333 19.40 -17.24 -9.59
C PRO A 333 20.60 -17.46 -10.51
N SER A 334 21.38 -18.51 -10.23
CA SER A 334 22.21 -19.15 -11.26
C SER A 334 21.29 -19.78 -12.31
N LEU A 335 21.55 -19.51 -13.59
CA LEU A 335 20.76 -19.97 -14.74
C LEU A 335 19.33 -19.41 -14.82
N VAL A 336 19.23 -18.13 -15.21
CA VAL A 336 18.26 -17.75 -16.23
C VAL A 336 19.04 -17.39 -17.49
N THR A 337 19.04 -18.27 -18.49
CA THR A 337 19.32 -17.83 -19.87
C THR A 337 18.09 -17.08 -20.34
N VAL A 338 18.14 -15.74 -20.31
CA VAL A 338 17.09 -14.89 -20.84
C VAL A 338 16.86 -15.28 -22.32
N PRO A 339 15.62 -15.58 -22.77
CA PRO A 339 15.36 -16.03 -24.14
C PRO A 339 15.74 -14.98 -25.20
N GLY A 340 17.00 -15.02 -25.65
CA GLY A 340 17.59 -14.03 -26.57
C GLY A 340 18.98 -13.51 -26.16
N GLU A 341 19.45 -13.75 -24.93
CA GLU A 341 20.83 -13.41 -24.53
C GLU A 341 21.85 -14.34 -25.19
N ALA A 342 22.42 -13.89 -26.32
CA ALA A 342 23.31 -14.70 -27.15
C ALA A 342 24.75 -14.86 -26.63
N ASN A 343 25.11 -14.28 -25.48
CA ASN A 343 26.50 -14.32 -24.97
C ASN A 343 26.58 -14.21 -23.42
N PRO A 344 27.27 -15.13 -22.72
CA PRO A 344 27.53 -15.04 -21.27
C PRO A 344 28.14 -13.72 -20.77
N THR A 345 28.90 -13.00 -21.61
CA THR A 345 29.44 -11.68 -21.26
C THR A 345 28.33 -10.66 -20.99
N GLN A 346 27.22 -10.73 -21.75
CA GLN A 346 26.09 -9.83 -21.60
C GLN A 346 25.32 -10.12 -20.29
N ALA A 347 25.04 -11.39 -19.99
CA ALA A 347 24.45 -11.81 -18.72
C ALA A 347 25.26 -11.36 -17.50
N SER A 348 26.60 -11.37 -17.61
CA SER A 348 27.51 -10.89 -16.57
C SER A 348 27.43 -9.37 -16.36
N ALA A 349 27.47 -8.58 -17.45
CA ALA A 349 27.30 -7.13 -17.39
C ALA A 349 25.91 -6.73 -16.85
N ASN A 350 24.87 -7.46 -17.27
CA ASN A 350 23.50 -7.26 -16.83
C ASN A 350 23.34 -7.49 -15.32
N ARG A 351 23.93 -8.56 -14.77
CA ARG A 351 24.01 -8.78 -13.31
C ARG A 351 24.69 -7.62 -12.59
N THR A 352 25.84 -7.16 -13.08
CA THR A 352 26.60 -6.07 -12.45
C THR A 352 25.80 -4.77 -12.40
N ALA A 353 25.09 -4.41 -13.48
CA ALA A 353 24.23 -3.24 -13.51
C ALA A 353 23.08 -3.34 -12.49
N VAL A 354 22.42 -4.51 -12.38
CA VAL A 354 21.35 -4.73 -11.41
C VAL A 354 21.85 -4.60 -9.96
N VAL A 355 23.02 -5.18 -9.63
CA VAL A 355 23.63 -5.02 -8.29
C VAL A 355 23.95 -3.55 -8.00
N ALA A 356 24.50 -2.82 -8.98
CA ALA A 356 24.79 -1.40 -8.82
C ALA A 356 23.54 -0.57 -8.53
N ASN A 357 22.42 -0.84 -9.22
CA ASN A 357 21.16 -0.11 -9.03
C ASN A 357 20.47 -0.46 -7.70
N ILE A 358 20.56 -1.70 -7.22
CA ILE A 358 20.10 -2.08 -5.86
C ILE A 358 20.95 -1.36 -4.80
N ASN A 359 22.28 -1.37 -4.96
CA ASN A 359 23.18 -0.69 -4.02
C ASN A 359 22.95 0.83 -4.02
N ALA A 360 22.71 1.46 -5.17
CA ALA A 360 22.38 2.88 -5.27
C ALA A 360 21.06 3.22 -4.57
N ALA A 361 20.02 2.36 -4.70
CA ALA A 361 18.78 2.52 -3.97
C ALA A 361 18.96 2.37 -2.45
N VAL A 362 19.78 1.41 -2.00
CA VAL A 362 20.17 1.24 -0.58
C VAL A 362 20.92 2.47 -0.05
N THR A 363 21.88 3.01 -0.80
CA THR A 363 22.56 4.25 -0.43
C THR A 363 21.60 5.43 -0.35
N ALA A 364 20.68 5.58 -1.30
CA ALA A 364 19.70 6.67 -1.30
C ALA A 364 18.70 6.55 -0.13
N PHE A 365 18.21 5.34 0.18
CA PHE A 365 17.26 5.11 1.27
C PHE A 365 17.89 5.38 2.65
N ASN A 366 19.09 4.84 2.88
CA ASN A 366 19.85 5.02 4.13
C ASN A 366 20.33 6.47 4.35
N ALA A 367 20.44 7.27 3.29
CA ALA A 367 20.87 8.67 3.37
C ALA A 367 19.71 9.66 3.52
N ALA A 368 18.45 9.20 3.34
CA ALA A 368 17.27 10.07 3.34
C ALA A 368 16.32 9.80 4.51
N GLY A 369 16.23 8.55 4.99
CA GLY A 369 15.33 8.17 6.08
C GLY A 369 16.01 7.35 7.18
N PRO A 370 15.34 7.13 8.31
CA PRO A 370 15.93 6.53 9.52
C PRO A 370 16.13 5.01 9.45
N PHE A 371 15.70 4.33 8.38
CA PHE A 371 15.86 2.89 8.22
C PHE A 371 17.23 2.52 7.65
N THR A 372 17.99 1.70 8.37
CA THR A 372 19.30 1.20 7.94
C THR A 372 19.19 -0.13 7.20
N TRP A 373 19.22 -0.09 5.86
CA TRP A 373 19.39 -1.28 5.04
C TRP A 373 20.85 -1.73 5.03
N ARG A 374 21.14 -2.95 5.51
CA ARG A 374 22.50 -3.51 5.53
C ARG A 374 22.56 -4.95 5.04
N GLN A 375 23.74 -5.39 4.62
CA GLN A 375 23.98 -6.81 4.33
C GLN A 375 23.63 -7.69 5.54
N ARG A 376 23.01 -8.84 5.25
CA ARG A 376 22.60 -9.82 6.26
C ARG A 376 23.80 -10.54 6.87
N THR A 377 23.73 -10.77 8.18
CA THR A 377 24.62 -11.59 8.99
C THR A 377 23.96 -12.93 9.37
N PRO A 378 24.71 -13.94 9.85
CA PRO A 378 24.12 -15.18 10.36
C PRO A 378 23.22 -15.01 11.61
N ALA A 379 23.31 -13.89 12.32
CA ALA A 379 22.48 -13.60 13.49
C ALA A 379 21.07 -13.09 13.13
N ASP A 380 20.90 -12.53 11.93
CA ASP A 380 19.65 -11.91 11.51
C ASP A 380 18.55 -12.95 11.29
N ARG A 381 17.54 -12.94 12.17
CA ARG A 381 16.39 -13.86 12.14
C ARG A 381 15.40 -13.54 11.02
N ASP A 382 15.21 -12.24 10.76
CA ASP A 382 14.30 -11.70 9.75
C ASP A 382 15.13 -10.93 8.70
N TRP A 383 14.79 -11.05 7.42
CA TRP A 383 15.54 -10.37 6.34
C TRP A 383 14.78 -10.32 5.01
N VAL A 384 15.23 -9.42 4.12
CA VAL A 384 14.74 -9.28 2.75
C VAL A 384 15.70 -9.95 1.75
N ASP A 385 15.20 -10.83 0.89
CA ASP A 385 15.92 -11.25 -0.32
C ASP A 385 15.46 -10.43 -1.53
N PHE A 386 16.37 -9.70 -2.18
CA PHE A 386 16.14 -9.18 -3.54
C PHE A 386 16.27 -10.34 -4.55
N VAL A 387 15.20 -10.68 -5.28
CA VAL A 387 15.15 -11.84 -6.19
C VAL A 387 14.63 -11.47 -7.58
N ALA A 388 15.46 -11.72 -8.59
CA ALA A 388 15.08 -11.62 -9.99
C ALA A 388 14.05 -12.71 -10.36
N VAL A 389 12.92 -12.30 -10.97
CA VAL A 389 11.87 -13.20 -11.48
C VAL A 389 11.59 -12.86 -12.95
N PRO A 390 11.96 -13.73 -13.90
CA PRO A 390 11.65 -13.55 -15.32
C PRO A 390 10.14 -13.58 -15.58
N GLY A 391 9.68 -12.79 -16.54
CA GLY A 391 8.27 -12.69 -16.93
C GLY A 391 7.36 -12.06 -15.89
N LEU A 392 7.89 -11.55 -14.76
CA LEU A 392 7.10 -11.04 -13.63
C LEU A 392 6.10 -9.96 -14.06
N CYS A 393 6.52 -9.05 -14.93
CA CYS A 393 5.66 -8.08 -15.62
C CYS A 393 6.04 -8.01 -17.11
N ALA A 394 5.04 -7.88 -17.98
CA ALA A 394 5.22 -7.72 -19.43
C ALA A 394 4.16 -6.77 -20.03
N ASP A 395 4.51 -6.14 -21.16
CA ASP A 395 3.62 -5.27 -21.93
C ASP A 395 2.53 -6.03 -22.71
N GLU A 396 1.70 -5.31 -23.47
CA GLU A 396 0.66 -5.85 -24.36
C GLU A 396 1.17 -6.62 -25.60
N ASN A 397 2.49 -6.76 -25.75
CA ASN A 397 3.17 -7.53 -26.79
C ASN A 397 3.90 -8.76 -26.24
N GLY A 398 4.20 -8.78 -24.94
CA GLY A 398 4.96 -9.81 -24.25
C GLY A 398 6.43 -9.44 -23.96
N ASN A 399 6.82 -8.18 -24.12
CA ASN A 399 8.14 -7.68 -23.74
C ASN A 399 8.20 -7.48 -22.22
N GLU A 400 9.29 -7.88 -21.55
CA GLU A 400 9.44 -7.65 -20.11
C GLU A 400 9.53 -6.14 -19.80
N ILE A 401 8.66 -5.67 -18.90
CA ILE A 401 8.63 -4.27 -18.45
C ILE A 401 9.09 -4.17 -17.01
N ARG A 402 9.78 -3.07 -16.69
CA ARG A 402 10.36 -2.80 -15.37
C ARG A 402 9.26 -2.76 -14.31
N CYS A 403 9.28 -3.72 -13.38
CA CYS A 403 8.50 -3.67 -12.14
C CYS A 403 9.26 -4.34 -11.00
N GLY A 404 8.93 -3.94 -9.77
CA GLY A 404 9.14 -4.74 -8.58
C GLY A 404 7.80 -5.25 -8.03
N ARG A 405 7.88 -5.99 -6.91
CA ARG A 405 6.79 -6.34 -5.98
C ARG A 405 7.38 -6.61 -4.59
N SER A 406 6.70 -6.18 -3.54
CA SER A 406 7.20 -6.23 -2.17
C SER A 406 6.10 -6.44 -1.14
N ALA A 407 6.39 -7.15 -0.06
CA ALA A 407 5.44 -7.34 1.04
C ALA A 407 5.35 -6.07 1.89
N LEU A 408 4.17 -5.73 2.39
CA LEU A 408 3.98 -4.56 3.24
C LEU A 408 4.51 -4.82 4.66
N GLY A 409 5.59 -4.11 5.03
CA GLY A 409 6.25 -4.23 6.33
C GLY A 409 6.99 -5.55 6.57
N ARG A 410 7.47 -5.74 7.80
CA ARG A 410 8.12 -6.97 8.24
C ARG A 410 7.11 -8.11 8.37
N SER A 411 7.30 -9.14 7.55
CA SER A 411 6.51 -10.37 7.56
C SER A 411 7.00 -11.40 8.58
N GLY A 412 8.28 -11.30 8.99
CA GLY A 412 8.96 -12.26 9.85
C GLY A 412 9.67 -13.36 9.04
N GLY A 413 10.85 -13.77 9.48
CA GLY A 413 11.73 -14.66 8.74
C GLY A 413 12.18 -14.05 7.40
N ARG A 414 12.25 -14.90 6.38
CA ARG A 414 12.66 -14.53 5.03
C ARG A 414 11.49 -13.98 4.21
N GLN A 415 11.50 -12.69 3.89
CA GLN A 415 10.62 -12.11 2.87
C GLN A 415 11.37 -11.79 1.57
N GLN A 416 10.64 -11.40 0.51
CA GLN A 416 11.22 -11.15 -0.81
C GLN A 416 10.79 -9.78 -1.35
N ILE A 417 11.74 -9.06 -1.95
CA ILE A 417 11.45 -8.08 -3.01
C ILE A 417 11.71 -8.81 -4.33
N VAL A 418 10.69 -8.96 -5.17
CA VAL A 418 10.83 -9.63 -6.48
C VAL A 418 10.77 -8.62 -7.61
N TYR A 419 11.60 -8.77 -8.64
CA TYR A 419 11.68 -7.79 -9.73
C TYR A 419 11.98 -8.44 -11.09
N THR A 420 11.55 -7.79 -12.18
CA THR A 420 11.91 -8.18 -13.55
C THR A 420 13.38 -7.88 -13.87
N LEU A 421 14.05 -8.77 -14.59
CA LEU A 421 15.25 -8.42 -15.37
C LEU A 421 14.79 -7.93 -16.76
N PRO A 422 15.03 -6.67 -17.16
CA PRO A 422 14.59 -6.21 -18.48
C PRO A 422 15.42 -6.82 -19.63
N THR A 423 14.75 -7.24 -20.70
CA THR A 423 15.42 -7.62 -21.95
C THR A 423 15.91 -6.38 -22.71
N GLY A 424 17.20 -6.03 -22.59
CA GLY A 424 17.80 -4.97 -23.42
C GLY A 424 18.94 -4.21 -22.76
N SER A 425 18.94 -2.88 -22.94
CA SER A 425 19.94 -1.98 -22.34
C SER A 425 19.64 -1.74 -20.86
N LEU A 426 20.50 -2.27 -19.99
CA LEU A 426 20.38 -2.15 -18.52
C LEU A 426 21.16 -0.99 -17.90
N ALA A 427 21.57 0.00 -18.70
CA ALA A 427 22.26 1.20 -18.22
C ALA A 427 21.44 2.07 -17.25
N ALA A 428 20.15 1.77 -17.07
CA ALA A 428 19.31 2.29 -15.99
C ALA A 428 18.18 1.29 -15.68
N LEU A 429 18.31 0.49 -14.62
CA LEU A 429 17.14 0.27 -13.76
C LEU A 429 17.08 1.52 -12.87
N ASP A 430 15.97 2.24 -12.95
CA ASP A 430 15.81 3.46 -12.14
C ASP A 430 15.79 3.07 -10.66
N SER A 431 16.61 3.71 -9.83
CA SER A 431 16.72 3.38 -8.40
C SER A 431 15.38 3.58 -7.70
N GLY A 432 14.53 4.48 -8.21
CA GLY A 432 13.17 4.68 -7.70
C GLY A 432 12.26 3.45 -7.73
N VAL A 433 12.50 2.46 -8.60
CA VAL A 433 11.75 1.18 -8.54
C VAL A 433 12.13 0.44 -7.26
N PHE A 434 13.43 0.30 -6.97
CA PHE A 434 13.87 -0.37 -5.75
C PHE A 434 13.51 0.44 -4.49
N ILE A 435 13.62 1.78 -4.52
CA ILE A 435 13.20 2.65 -3.40
C ILE A 435 11.70 2.48 -3.09
N HIS A 436 10.84 2.37 -4.11
CA HIS A 436 9.40 2.10 -3.94
C HIS A 436 9.14 0.73 -3.29
N GLU A 437 9.80 -0.35 -3.77
CA GLU A 437 9.68 -1.69 -3.16
C GLU A 437 10.25 -1.75 -1.73
N MET A 438 11.31 -1.01 -1.47
CA MET A 438 11.90 -0.86 -0.13
C MET A 438 10.96 -0.08 0.79
N GLY A 439 10.27 0.94 0.28
CA GLY A 439 9.19 1.65 0.97
C GLY A 439 8.09 0.71 1.42
N HIS A 440 7.56 -0.12 0.51
CA HIS A 440 6.63 -1.20 0.89
C HIS A 440 7.21 -2.12 1.95
N ALA A 441 8.47 -2.56 1.81
CA ALA A 441 9.10 -3.49 2.75
C ALA A 441 9.22 -2.94 4.19
N VAL A 442 9.31 -1.62 4.38
CA VAL A 442 9.32 -0.99 5.72
C VAL A 442 7.94 -0.55 6.22
N GLY A 443 6.94 -0.40 5.33
CA GLY A 443 5.54 -0.15 5.71
C GLY A 443 4.81 0.90 4.88
N LEU A 444 5.48 1.63 3.98
CA LEU A 444 4.85 2.65 3.15
C LEU A 444 3.81 2.02 2.21
N SER A 445 2.70 2.72 2.04
CA SER A 445 1.51 2.28 1.32
C SER A 445 1.21 3.22 0.16
N HIS A 446 0.37 2.80 -0.78
CA HIS A 446 0.06 3.66 -1.93
C HIS A 446 -0.75 4.90 -1.57
N GLU A 447 -0.27 6.07 -1.98
CA GLU A 447 -0.90 7.34 -1.63
C GLU A 447 -2.32 7.46 -2.21
N GLN A 448 -2.54 7.05 -3.47
CA GLN A 448 -3.87 7.06 -4.09
C GLN A 448 -4.86 6.02 -3.49
N SER A 449 -4.47 5.30 -2.44
CA SER A 449 -5.32 4.36 -1.69
C SER A 449 -5.69 4.84 -0.27
N ARG A 450 -5.21 6.02 0.18
CA ARG A 450 -5.68 6.68 1.41
C ARG A 450 -7.21 6.85 1.44
N ALA A 451 -7.80 6.99 2.62
CA ALA A 451 -9.23 7.21 2.78
C ALA A 451 -9.63 8.64 2.40
N ASP A 452 -8.77 9.63 2.63
CA ASP A 452 -8.95 11.03 2.20
C ASP A 452 -8.83 11.25 0.67
N ARG A 453 -8.11 10.38 -0.07
CA ARG A 453 -7.65 10.61 -1.45
C ARG A 453 -8.66 11.13 -2.47
N ASP A 454 -9.96 10.89 -2.30
CA ASP A 454 -10.97 11.40 -3.25
C ASP A 454 -11.09 12.95 -3.20
N ASP A 455 -10.59 13.60 -2.14
CA ASP A 455 -10.51 15.06 -2.00
C ASP A 455 -9.29 15.67 -2.75
N PHE A 456 -8.39 14.83 -3.26
CA PHE A 456 -7.16 15.21 -3.97
C PHE A 456 -7.07 14.64 -5.40
N VAL A 457 -7.53 13.40 -5.63
CA VAL A 457 -7.51 12.73 -6.93
C VAL A 457 -8.84 12.07 -7.28
N ARG A 458 -9.30 12.28 -8.52
CA ARG A 458 -10.51 11.66 -9.08
C ARG A 458 -10.16 10.42 -9.91
N ILE A 459 -10.62 9.26 -9.45
CA ILE A 459 -10.43 8.00 -10.16
C ILE A 459 -11.43 7.84 -11.32
N ASN A 460 -10.92 7.89 -12.55
CA ASN A 460 -11.69 7.68 -13.77
C ASN A 460 -11.97 6.18 -14.03
N ARG A 461 -12.97 5.63 -13.34
CA ARG A 461 -13.33 4.20 -13.42
C ARG A 461 -13.63 3.68 -14.84
N ALA A 462 -14.00 4.55 -15.78
CA ALA A 462 -14.21 4.16 -17.18
C ALA A 462 -12.89 3.85 -17.92
N ALA A 463 -11.80 4.54 -17.54
CA ALA A 463 -10.48 4.35 -18.12
C ALA A 463 -9.74 3.11 -17.60
N ILE A 464 -10.12 2.55 -16.45
CA ILE A 464 -9.46 1.37 -15.87
C ILE A 464 -9.61 0.15 -16.82
N LEU A 465 -8.53 -0.62 -17.02
CA LEU A 465 -8.58 -1.87 -17.77
C LEU A 465 -9.52 -2.90 -17.10
N PRO A 466 -10.37 -3.64 -17.86
CA PRO A 466 -11.37 -4.51 -17.27
C PRO A 466 -10.71 -5.62 -16.46
N GLY A 467 -10.96 -5.65 -15.17
CA GLY A 467 -10.35 -6.59 -14.23
C GLY A 467 -9.40 -5.96 -13.21
N LEU A 468 -8.96 -4.72 -13.39
CA LEU A 468 -7.99 -4.05 -12.52
C LEU A 468 -8.64 -3.00 -11.60
N GLU A 469 -9.96 -3.08 -11.42
CA GLU A 469 -10.74 -2.10 -10.65
C GLU A 469 -10.40 -2.10 -9.15
N GLY A 470 -9.96 -3.25 -8.62
CA GLY A 470 -9.54 -3.41 -7.22
C GLY A 470 -8.31 -2.58 -6.83
N ASN A 471 -7.42 -2.26 -7.78
CA ASN A 471 -6.20 -1.49 -7.53
C ASN A 471 -6.46 0.00 -7.18
N PHE A 472 -7.72 0.42 -7.15
CA PHE A 472 -8.15 1.78 -6.81
C PHE A 472 -9.14 1.84 -5.64
N ALA A 473 -9.27 0.73 -4.90
CA ALA A 473 -9.94 0.73 -3.61
C ALA A 473 -9.30 1.76 -2.67
N LYS A 474 -10.11 2.35 -1.78
CA LYS A 474 -9.58 3.09 -0.62
C LYS A 474 -9.45 2.13 0.54
N ARG A 475 -8.42 2.32 1.36
CA ARG A 475 -8.17 1.51 2.55
C ARG A 475 -9.20 1.82 3.64
N GLY A 476 -9.43 0.85 4.52
CA GLY A 476 -10.34 1.01 5.67
C GLY A 476 -9.69 1.78 6.81
N GLY A 477 -10.49 2.29 7.75
CA GLY A 477 -10.10 3.20 8.84
C GLY A 477 -9.13 2.68 9.92
N ASN A 478 -8.30 1.67 9.58
CA ASN A 478 -7.08 1.29 10.30
C ASN A 478 -5.81 1.66 9.49
N SER A 479 -5.93 2.35 8.35
CA SER A 479 -4.81 3.03 7.70
C SER A 479 -4.40 4.23 8.53
N LEU A 480 -3.14 4.27 8.95
CA LEU A 480 -2.55 5.45 9.58
C LEU A 480 -2.21 6.46 8.48
N GLU A 481 -2.98 7.54 8.41
CA GLU A 481 -2.74 8.68 7.51
C GLU A 481 -1.79 9.65 8.23
N ILE A 482 -0.65 9.94 7.60
CA ILE A 482 0.45 10.71 8.19
C ILE A 482 0.72 11.90 7.26
N GLY A 483 0.65 13.12 7.81
CA GLY A 483 0.80 14.35 7.05
C GLY A 483 -0.30 14.59 5.99
N PRO A 484 -0.17 15.66 5.18
CA PRO A 484 -1.05 15.93 4.06
C PRO A 484 -0.93 14.86 2.97
N TYR A 485 -1.84 14.90 2.00
CA TYR A 485 -1.80 14.04 0.82
C TYR A 485 -0.66 14.45 -0.12
N ASP A 486 0.30 13.56 -0.37
CA ASP A 486 1.51 13.86 -1.13
C ASP A 486 1.44 13.39 -2.59
N TYR A 487 1.01 14.27 -3.49
CA TYR A 487 1.07 14.05 -4.95
C TYR A 487 2.46 13.62 -5.45
N GLY A 488 3.51 14.11 -4.80
CA GLY A 488 4.92 13.83 -5.11
C GLY A 488 5.47 12.56 -4.49
N SER A 489 4.72 11.83 -3.65
CA SER A 489 5.15 10.56 -3.05
C SER A 489 5.62 9.55 -4.10
N ILE A 490 6.71 8.85 -3.82
CA ILE A 490 7.17 7.73 -4.65
C ILE A 490 6.16 6.56 -4.63
N MET A 491 5.27 6.53 -3.64
CA MET A 491 4.18 5.58 -3.50
C MET A 491 2.91 6.03 -4.23
N HIS A 492 2.90 7.16 -4.91
CA HIS A 492 1.77 7.57 -5.74
C HIS A 492 1.80 6.86 -7.12
N TYR A 493 0.64 6.47 -7.64
CA TYR A 493 0.45 6.03 -9.03
C TYR A 493 0.62 7.17 -10.05
N ALA A 494 1.00 6.84 -11.28
CA ALA A 494 0.96 7.77 -12.41
C ALA A 494 -0.47 7.95 -12.95
N ARG A 495 -0.71 9.06 -13.68
CA ARG A 495 -2.01 9.38 -14.31
C ARG A 495 -2.56 8.24 -15.19
N THR A 496 -1.69 7.40 -15.75
CA THR A 496 -2.01 6.30 -16.67
C THR A 496 -1.93 4.89 -16.04
N SER A 497 -1.70 4.74 -14.73
CA SER A 497 -1.62 3.42 -14.07
C SER A 497 -2.87 2.58 -14.37
N PHE A 498 -2.68 1.36 -14.89
CA PHE A 498 -3.76 0.42 -15.27
C PHE A 498 -4.82 1.00 -16.25
N ALA A 499 -4.48 2.04 -17.01
CA ALA A 499 -5.38 2.68 -17.94
C ALA A 499 -5.52 1.93 -19.28
N ARG A 500 -6.66 2.15 -19.95
CA ARG A 500 -6.81 1.87 -21.39
C ARG A 500 -5.85 2.77 -22.19
N PRO A 501 -5.32 2.28 -23.33
CA PRO A 501 -4.47 3.09 -24.20
C PRO A 501 -5.09 4.46 -24.54
N GLY A 502 -4.35 5.54 -24.29
CA GLY A 502 -4.80 6.91 -24.55
C GLY A 502 -5.80 7.48 -23.53
N MET A 503 -5.89 6.93 -22.31
CA MET A 503 -6.74 7.45 -21.24
C MET A 503 -5.99 7.62 -19.92
N GLU A 504 -6.49 8.50 -19.04
CA GLU A 504 -6.01 8.64 -17.67
C GLU A 504 -7.01 8.02 -16.67
N THR A 505 -6.48 7.32 -15.67
CA THR A 505 -7.18 6.65 -14.58
C THR A 505 -7.13 7.43 -13.28
N VAL A 506 -6.00 8.07 -12.97
CA VAL A 506 -5.82 8.95 -11.81
C VAL A 506 -5.72 10.38 -12.31
N ILE A 507 -6.68 11.23 -11.94
CA ILE A 507 -6.73 12.63 -12.38
C ILE A 507 -6.70 13.51 -11.13
N PRO A 508 -5.57 14.19 -10.83
CA PRO A 508 -5.50 15.21 -9.79
C PRO A 508 -6.61 16.25 -9.89
N LEU A 509 -7.02 16.81 -8.76
CA LEU A 509 -7.95 17.95 -8.71
C LEU A 509 -7.23 19.29 -8.83
N ASP A 510 -5.95 19.34 -8.46
CA ASP A 510 -5.02 20.38 -8.92
C ASP A 510 -4.40 19.95 -10.27
N ASP A 511 -4.78 20.62 -11.36
CA ASP A 511 -4.26 20.34 -12.70
C ASP A 511 -2.72 20.50 -12.80
N SER A 512 -2.11 21.31 -11.93
CA SER A 512 -0.65 21.54 -11.89
C SER A 512 0.13 20.43 -11.19
N ALA A 513 -0.54 19.57 -10.41
CA ALA A 513 0.11 18.50 -9.66
C ALA A 513 0.72 17.41 -10.57
N ALA A 514 2.02 17.20 -10.40
CA ALA A 514 2.74 16.06 -10.97
C ALA A 514 2.58 14.83 -10.04
N ILE A 515 2.22 13.67 -10.60
CA ILE A 515 2.01 12.43 -9.84
C ILE A 515 2.72 11.24 -10.49
N GLY A 516 3.12 10.27 -9.67
CA GLY A 516 3.77 9.03 -10.14
C GLY A 516 5.26 9.18 -10.47
N GLN A 517 5.96 10.08 -9.77
CA GLN A 517 7.42 10.22 -9.87
C GLN A 517 8.14 8.96 -9.36
N ARG A 518 9.36 8.72 -9.84
CA ARG A 518 10.24 7.61 -9.40
C ARG A 518 11.71 8.04 -9.31
N ALA A 519 11.97 9.27 -8.84
CA ALA A 519 13.31 9.82 -8.62
C ALA A 519 13.85 9.54 -7.21
N GLY A 520 13.00 9.56 -6.17
CA GLY A 520 13.39 9.38 -4.77
C GLY A 520 12.20 9.52 -3.82
N LEU A 521 12.45 9.40 -2.52
CA LEU A 521 11.45 9.63 -1.46
C LEU A 521 11.06 11.12 -1.41
N SER A 522 9.77 11.42 -1.20
CA SER A 522 9.27 12.77 -0.94
C SER A 522 9.33 13.15 0.54
N THR A 523 9.03 14.41 0.88
CA THR A 523 8.91 14.85 2.28
C THR A 523 7.81 14.07 3.03
N GLY A 524 6.66 13.79 2.39
CA GLY A 524 5.61 12.95 2.98
C GLY A 524 6.04 11.51 3.18
N ASP A 525 6.76 10.91 2.21
CA ASP A 525 7.35 9.58 2.37
C ASP A 525 8.31 9.55 3.59
N LEU A 526 9.16 10.58 3.74
CA LEU A 526 10.14 10.66 4.83
C LEU A 526 9.49 10.88 6.21
N ALA A 527 8.49 11.76 6.32
CA ALA A 527 7.74 11.95 7.57
C ALA A 527 7.03 10.65 8.00
N ALA A 528 6.49 9.89 7.06
CA ALA A 528 5.92 8.58 7.34
C ALA A 528 6.98 7.55 7.80
N LEU A 529 8.18 7.54 7.20
CA LEU A 529 9.28 6.70 7.66
C LEU A 529 9.77 7.07 9.07
N GLN A 530 9.84 8.37 9.41
CA GLN A 530 10.14 8.86 10.76
C GLN A 530 9.05 8.54 11.80
N HIS A 531 7.82 8.26 11.34
CA HIS A 531 6.77 7.76 12.21
C HIS A 531 6.89 6.25 12.46
N PHE A 532 7.17 5.45 11.42
CA PHE A 532 7.34 3.99 11.54
C PHE A 532 8.63 3.61 12.27
N CYS A 533 9.67 4.42 12.08
CA CYS A 533 10.94 4.38 12.78
C CYS A 533 11.17 5.72 13.46
N PRO A 534 10.75 5.89 14.72
CA PRO A 534 11.28 6.94 15.56
C PRO A 534 12.74 6.63 15.90
N ASN A 535 13.66 7.56 15.64
CA ASN A 535 15.01 7.48 16.17
C ASN A 535 14.92 7.61 17.70
N VAL A 536 15.10 6.50 18.42
CA VAL A 536 15.18 6.48 19.89
C VAL A 536 16.65 6.47 20.30
N ILE A 537 17.13 7.60 20.80
CA ILE A 537 18.46 7.74 21.39
C ILE A 537 18.36 7.19 22.81
N GLU A 538 18.79 5.95 23.02
CA GLU A 538 18.96 5.39 24.36
C GLU A 538 20.27 5.86 24.98
N ARG A 539 20.23 6.27 26.25
CA ARG A 539 21.40 6.45 27.10
C ARG A 539 21.17 5.75 28.45
N PRO A 540 22.23 5.28 29.14
CA PRO A 540 22.04 4.65 30.45
C PRO A 540 21.39 5.64 31.42
N GLY A 541 20.65 5.15 32.40
CA GLY A 541 20.08 5.99 33.45
C GLY A 541 21.14 6.53 34.42
N VAL A 542 20.65 7.27 35.42
CA VAL A 542 21.38 7.69 36.63
C VAL A 542 20.42 7.56 37.82
N GLY A 543 20.92 7.12 38.98
CA GLY A 543 20.04 6.72 40.11
C GLY A 543 19.63 5.26 40.06
N ARG A 544 18.91 4.80 41.09
CA ARG A 544 18.42 3.42 41.28
C ARG A 544 16.91 3.30 41.18
N ARG A 545 16.19 4.39 41.40
CA ARG A 545 14.72 4.48 41.35
C ARG A 545 14.32 5.80 40.72
N GLY A 546 13.40 5.77 39.76
CA GLY A 546 12.76 6.97 39.23
C GLY A 546 11.65 7.47 40.16
N ASP A 547 11.74 8.73 40.57
CA ASP A 547 10.73 9.50 41.32
C ASP A 547 10.30 10.75 40.51
N GLY A 548 10.66 10.79 39.22
CA GLY A 548 10.56 11.91 38.28
C GLY A 548 11.79 12.06 37.38
N ALA A 549 11.64 12.68 36.21
CA ALA A 549 12.73 12.94 35.27
C ALA A 549 12.43 14.17 34.40
N GLY A 550 13.47 14.81 33.85
CA GLY A 550 13.33 16.00 33.00
C GLY A 550 14.52 16.22 32.07
N LEU A 551 14.33 17.11 31.09
CA LEU A 551 15.30 17.44 30.03
C LEU A 551 15.47 18.96 29.96
N ALA A 552 16.71 19.45 29.84
CA ALA A 552 17.00 20.84 29.49
C ALA A 552 18.03 20.88 28.35
N LEU A 553 17.91 21.86 27.45
CA LEU A 553 18.76 22.06 26.27
C LEU A 553 19.35 23.48 26.27
N SER A 554 20.63 23.63 25.90
CA SER A 554 21.32 24.91 25.61
C SER A 554 22.69 24.66 24.97
N ASP A 555 23.38 25.67 24.44
CA ASP A 555 24.79 25.59 23.98
C ASP A 555 25.74 25.97 25.15
N LEU A 556 26.09 24.99 25.99
CA LEU A 556 26.74 25.24 27.30
C LEU A 556 28.25 25.46 27.23
N ASP A 557 28.90 25.24 26.08
CA ASP A 557 30.30 25.63 25.84
C ASP A 557 30.52 26.58 24.64
N ASN A 558 29.45 27.02 23.98
CA ASN A 558 29.43 27.97 22.86
C ASN A 558 30.20 27.45 21.62
N ASP A 559 30.12 26.15 21.33
CA ASP A 559 30.70 25.54 20.11
C ASP A 559 29.75 25.49 18.91
N GLY A 560 28.48 25.90 19.09
CA GLY A 560 27.45 25.94 18.05
C GLY A 560 26.68 24.62 17.91
N ARG A 561 26.59 23.84 18.98
CA ARG A 561 25.76 22.61 19.09
C ARG A 561 24.93 22.68 20.36
N MET A 562 23.79 22.00 20.36
CA MET A 562 23.01 21.85 21.59
C MET A 562 23.62 20.79 22.49
N ASP A 563 23.71 21.10 23.78
CA ASP A 563 23.85 20.14 24.87
C ASP A 563 22.48 19.74 25.40
N ALA A 564 22.46 18.61 26.10
CA ALA A 564 21.30 18.05 26.79
C ALA A 564 21.67 17.66 28.23
N LEU A 565 20.91 18.17 29.19
CA LEU A 565 20.94 17.75 30.59
C LEU A 565 19.84 16.72 30.81
N LEU A 566 20.22 15.44 30.93
CA LEU A 566 19.30 14.33 31.19
C LEU A 566 19.19 14.14 32.70
N MET A 567 18.06 14.54 33.29
CA MET A 567 17.85 14.52 34.74
C MET A 567 16.91 13.40 35.17
N ALA A 568 17.30 12.66 36.21
CA ALA A 568 16.41 11.77 36.97
C ALA A 568 16.46 12.15 38.47
N TYR A 569 15.32 12.09 39.14
CA TYR A 569 15.14 12.37 40.55
C TYR A 569 14.99 11.06 41.30
N ASP A 570 15.87 10.81 42.29
CA ASP A 570 16.12 9.44 42.79
C ASP A 570 16.13 9.35 44.32
N ASP A 571 15.34 8.43 44.90
CA ASP A 571 15.31 8.09 46.33
C ASP A 571 16.34 7.00 46.70
N GLU A 572 17.46 7.42 47.29
CA GLU A 572 18.39 6.52 47.99
C GLU A 572 18.11 6.44 49.50
N GLN A 573 16.95 5.89 49.88
CA GLN A 573 16.56 5.58 51.27
C GLN A 573 16.64 6.79 52.22
N GLY A 574 16.34 7.99 51.72
CA GLY A 574 16.80 9.21 52.39
C GLY A 574 16.11 10.49 51.94
N GLN A 575 16.90 11.44 51.43
CA GLN A 575 16.39 12.57 50.65
C GLN A 575 16.65 12.28 49.18
N ASN A 576 15.69 12.62 48.33
CA ASN A 576 15.82 12.49 46.89
C ASN A 576 16.97 13.37 46.37
N LYS A 577 17.53 13.02 45.21
CA LYS A 577 18.62 13.77 44.58
C LYS A 577 18.30 14.02 43.11
N PHE A 578 18.59 15.22 42.61
CA PHE A 578 18.63 15.45 41.17
C PHE A 578 19.95 14.90 40.65
N ARG A 579 19.91 13.84 39.86
CA ARG A 579 21.08 13.30 39.16
C ARG A 579 20.99 13.71 37.72
N VAL A 580 22.05 14.31 37.20
CA VAL A 580 22.06 14.88 35.85
C VAL A 580 23.22 14.29 35.08
N ARG A 581 22.92 13.72 33.93
CA ARG A 581 23.91 13.32 32.92
C ARG A 581 24.02 14.42 31.87
N GLN A 582 25.25 14.82 31.56
CA GLN A 582 25.58 15.83 30.56
C GLN A 582 25.91 15.14 29.23
N CYS A 583 25.28 15.56 28.14
CA CYS A 583 25.58 15.08 26.79
C CYS A 583 25.56 16.24 25.78
N ALA A 584 26.34 16.12 24.71
CA ALA A 584 26.32 17.03 23.57
C ALA A 584 25.75 16.33 22.34
N PHE A 585 24.92 17.01 21.54
CA PHE A 585 24.43 16.44 20.28
C PHE A 585 25.57 16.27 19.26
N SER A 586 25.42 15.24 18.41
CA SER A 586 26.22 15.09 17.19
C SER A 586 25.98 16.28 16.25
N ARG A 587 26.92 16.52 15.32
CA ARG A 587 26.84 17.62 14.34
C ARG A 587 25.67 17.53 13.34
N ASP A 588 24.94 16.43 13.37
CA ASP A 588 23.74 16.16 12.58
C ASP A 588 22.51 15.94 13.49
N GLY A 589 22.60 16.23 14.79
CA GLY A 589 21.52 16.05 15.77
C GLY A 589 21.07 14.59 16.01
N THR A 590 21.64 13.59 15.33
CA THR A 590 21.12 12.21 15.34
C THR A 590 21.43 11.39 16.60
N ASP A 591 22.44 11.77 17.40
CA ASP A 591 22.87 11.04 18.61
C ASP A 591 23.50 11.97 19.67
N LEU A 592 23.73 11.46 20.90
CA LEU A 592 24.20 12.25 22.07
C LEU A 592 25.51 11.73 22.69
N ASP A 593 26.64 12.43 22.54
CA ASP A 593 27.88 12.01 23.24
C ASP A 593 27.86 12.51 24.69
N CYS A 594 27.95 11.58 25.67
CA CYS A 594 27.71 11.89 27.08
C CYS A 594 29.01 11.96 27.87
N THR A 595 29.32 13.14 28.40
CA THR A 595 30.65 13.52 28.89
C THR A 595 30.86 13.33 30.39
N GLY A 596 29.78 13.32 31.19
CA GLY A 596 29.86 13.14 32.64
C GLY A 596 28.49 13.19 33.35
N ASP A 597 28.53 12.90 34.65
CA ASP A 597 27.38 12.97 35.55
C ASP A 597 27.68 13.91 36.73
N PHE A 598 26.68 14.65 37.18
CA PHE A 598 26.70 15.37 38.45
C PHE A 598 25.45 15.10 39.29
N THR A 599 25.40 15.64 40.51
CA THR A 599 24.28 15.45 41.44
C THR A 599 24.07 16.70 42.28
N VAL A 600 22.80 17.05 42.53
CA VAL A 600 22.38 18.16 43.38
C VAL A 600 21.43 17.63 44.44
N ASP A 601 21.55 18.11 45.68
CA ASP A 601 20.62 17.76 46.76
C ASP A 601 19.18 18.13 46.37
N GLY A 602 18.25 17.19 46.57
CA GLY A 602 16.84 17.36 46.26
C GLY A 602 16.10 18.29 47.22
N LEU A 603 14.79 18.34 47.06
CA LEU A 603 13.92 19.31 47.75
C LEU A 603 12.86 18.64 48.65
N GLY A 604 12.87 17.30 48.75
CA GLY A 604 11.85 16.53 49.45
C GLY A 604 12.23 15.07 49.74
N HIS A 605 11.27 14.35 50.32
CA HIS A 605 11.37 12.94 50.73
C HIS A 605 10.40 12.00 49.98
N ARG A 606 9.75 12.51 48.94
CA ARG A 606 8.99 11.77 47.91
C ARG A 606 9.02 12.61 46.65
N GLY A 607 9.30 12.00 45.50
CA GLY A 607 8.95 12.55 44.21
C GLY A 607 7.60 12.00 43.77
N GLU A 608 6.73 12.91 43.32
CA GLU A 608 5.61 12.58 42.45
C GLU A 608 5.78 13.41 41.15
N GLY A 609 7.02 13.42 40.64
CA GLY A 609 7.50 14.29 39.56
C GLY A 609 8.57 15.31 39.98
N ALA A 610 9.46 15.62 39.04
CA ALA A 610 10.56 16.58 39.15
C ALA A 610 11.02 17.06 37.77
N GLY A 611 11.53 18.29 37.66
CA GLY A 611 11.92 18.92 36.39
C GLY A 611 13.21 19.74 36.49
N ILE A 612 13.78 20.05 35.33
CA ILE A 612 15.04 20.78 35.12
C ILE A 612 14.87 21.76 33.94
N ALA A 613 15.44 22.96 34.02
CA ALA A 613 15.53 23.91 32.90
C ALA A 613 16.77 24.82 33.02
N LEU A 614 17.12 25.48 31.91
CA LEU A 614 18.23 26.41 31.75
C LEU A 614 17.70 27.73 31.15
N GLY A 615 18.30 28.87 31.51
CA GLY A 615 18.05 30.18 30.88
C GLY A 615 18.61 31.35 31.70
N ASP A 616 18.48 32.60 31.21
CA ASP A 616 19.04 33.80 31.87
C ASP A 616 18.08 34.33 32.96
N LEU A 617 18.24 33.81 34.17
CA LEU A 617 17.49 34.28 35.35
C LEU A 617 18.19 35.45 36.05
N GLY A 618 19.53 35.52 35.97
CA GLY A 618 20.39 36.50 36.63
C GLY A 618 20.53 37.84 35.90
N GLN A 619 19.98 37.97 34.69
CA GLN A 619 20.23 39.06 33.73
C GLN A 619 21.70 39.09 33.22
N ASN A 620 22.35 37.92 33.24
CA ASN A 620 23.70 37.65 32.76
C ASN A 620 23.66 36.82 31.47
N ARG A 621 23.22 37.45 30.35
CA ARG A 621 23.09 36.89 28.97
C ARG A 621 24.34 36.24 28.33
N ALA A 622 25.34 35.87 29.11
CA ALA A 622 26.53 35.13 28.71
C ALA A 622 26.69 33.77 29.42
N VAL A 623 25.82 33.43 30.38
CA VAL A 623 25.83 32.16 31.12
C VAL A 623 24.39 31.77 31.47
N ASP A 624 24.04 30.49 31.34
CA ASP A 624 22.73 29.99 31.78
C ASP A 624 22.67 29.79 33.29
N ASP A 625 21.50 30.01 33.88
CA ASP A 625 21.19 29.59 35.25
C ASP A 625 20.36 28.30 35.24
N LEU A 626 20.71 27.37 36.12
CA LEU A 626 20.06 26.07 36.24
C LEU A 626 18.93 26.12 37.28
N ILE A 627 17.68 25.94 36.86
CA ILE A 627 16.55 25.74 37.78
C ILE A 627 16.18 24.26 37.90
N LEU A 628 15.95 23.83 39.14
CA LEU A 628 15.52 22.48 39.48
C LEU A 628 14.23 22.57 40.30
N VAL A 629 13.21 21.80 39.92
CA VAL A 629 11.90 21.73 40.60
C VAL A 629 11.59 20.30 41.02
N ALA A 630 10.95 20.13 42.18
CA ALA A 630 10.42 18.85 42.62
C ALA A 630 9.13 19.03 43.43
N TYR A 631 8.27 18.03 43.41
CA TYR A 631 7.17 17.92 44.36
C TYR A 631 7.70 17.53 45.75
N ASP A 632 7.00 17.92 46.82
CA ASP A 632 7.32 17.47 48.17
C ASP A 632 6.06 17.12 48.98
N THR A 633 6.30 16.35 50.04
CA THR A 633 5.40 15.74 51.02
C THR A 633 4.37 16.66 51.70
N ASP A 634 4.49 17.99 51.57
CA ASP A 634 3.49 18.96 52.02
C ASP A 634 2.45 19.33 50.94
N ASN A 635 2.54 18.73 49.75
CA ASN A 635 1.79 19.03 48.52
C ASN A 635 2.11 20.42 47.95
N THR A 636 3.35 20.89 48.13
CA THR A 636 3.88 22.07 47.45
C THR A 636 4.92 21.66 46.41
N ILE A 637 5.12 22.52 45.41
CA ILE A 637 6.27 22.41 44.51
C ILE A 637 7.38 23.26 45.11
N LYS A 638 8.57 22.69 45.20
CA LYS A 638 9.77 23.40 45.64
C LYS A 638 10.69 23.57 44.44
N TYR A 639 11.43 24.68 44.44
CA TYR A 639 12.43 24.98 43.43
C TYR A 639 13.73 25.48 44.06
N ARG A 640 14.85 25.30 43.36
CA ARG A 640 16.11 25.97 43.65
C ARG A 640 16.76 26.45 42.36
N VAL A 641 17.56 27.51 42.45
CA VAL A 641 18.31 28.09 41.33
C VAL A 641 19.79 27.91 41.59
N CYS A 642 20.54 27.52 40.57
CA CYS A 642 21.98 27.34 40.63
C CYS A 642 22.65 28.25 39.59
N TRP A 643 23.38 29.25 40.10
CA TRP A 643 23.84 30.42 39.35
C TRP A 643 25.09 30.15 38.53
N ASP A 644 25.19 30.85 37.39
CA ASP A 644 26.32 30.81 36.46
C ASP A 644 26.70 29.35 36.10
N PHE A 645 25.74 28.57 35.58
CA PHE A 645 25.94 27.17 35.24
C PHE A 645 26.68 26.99 33.91
N ALA A 646 27.58 26.01 33.85
CA ALA A 646 28.27 25.61 32.62
C ALA A 646 28.61 24.12 32.67
N ILE A 647 29.03 23.54 31.52
CA ILE A 647 29.46 22.13 31.42
C ILE A 647 30.44 21.70 32.53
N ARG A 648 31.29 22.62 33.02
CA ARG A 648 32.33 22.32 34.03
C ARG A 648 31.82 22.25 35.48
N GLY A 649 30.53 22.45 35.72
CA GLY A 649 29.87 22.20 37.00
C GLY A 649 29.10 23.41 37.55
N ILE A 650 28.56 23.21 38.75
CA ILE A 650 27.74 24.20 39.47
C ILE A 650 28.63 25.10 40.35
N ASN A 651 28.45 26.42 40.24
CA ASN A 651 29.13 27.39 41.10
C ASN A 651 28.44 27.57 42.46
N GLN A 652 27.14 27.92 42.48
CA GLN A 652 26.38 28.09 43.72
C GLN A 652 24.87 27.87 43.53
N CYS A 653 24.26 27.00 44.33
CA CYS A 653 22.80 26.87 44.42
C CYS A 653 22.19 27.68 45.58
N SER A 654 20.94 28.11 45.41
CA SER A 654 20.10 28.65 46.48
C SER A 654 19.65 27.58 47.46
N ASP A 655 19.19 28.02 48.64
CA ASP A 655 18.26 27.25 49.47
C ASP A 655 16.95 26.95 48.71
N SER A 656 16.17 26.00 49.22
CA SER A 656 14.86 25.65 48.66
C SER A 656 13.85 26.78 48.83
N ARG A 657 13.22 27.18 47.72
CA ARG A 657 12.09 28.13 47.66
C ARG A 657 10.81 27.35 47.31
N ALA A 658 9.65 27.90 47.66
CA ALA A 658 8.35 27.25 47.42
C ALA A 658 7.54 27.99 46.33
N ALA A 659 6.86 27.24 45.48
CA ALA A 659 5.94 27.72 44.45
C ALA A 659 4.59 27.00 44.60
N THR A 660 3.55 27.74 45.01
CA THR A 660 2.29 27.14 45.46
C THR A 660 1.28 26.97 44.32
N ILE A 661 1.43 25.90 43.52
CA ILE A 661 0.32 25.36 42.72
C ILE A 661 -0.58 24.52 43.64
N SER A 662 -1.90 24.66 43.53
CA SER A 662 -2.84 23.72 44.18
C SER A 662 -2.94 22.44 43.36
N THR A 663 -1.97 21.54 43.58
CA THR A 663 -1.79 20.29 42.83
C THR A 663 -2.95 19.33 42.99
N GLY A 664 -3.38 19.01 44.21
CA GLY A 664 -4.52 18.12 44.44
C GLY A 664 -4.33 17.28 45.70
N ARG A 665 -4.43 15.95 45.56
CA ARG A 665 -3.95 14.98 46.56
C ARG A 665 -2.67 14.26 46.11
N ARG A 666 -2.27 14.44 44.85
CA ARG A 666 -1.12 13.85 44.16
C ARG A 666 -0.62 14.78 43.08
N ALA A 667 0.58 14.51 42.58
CA ALA A 667 0.97 14.86 41.23
C ALA A 667 1.26 13.58 40.42
N ASP A 668 1.03 13.63 39.12
CA ASP A 668 1.27 12.55 38.13
C ASP A 668 2.38 13.00 37.13
N GLY A 669 3.22 13.96 37.55
CA GLY A 669 4.20 14.62 36.71
C GLY A 669 4.34 16.12 37.01
N LEU A 670 5.58 16.61 36.95
CA LEU A 670 5.96 18.00 37.18
C LEU A 670 7.09 18.36 36.21
N GLY A 671 6.93 19.48 35.51
CA GLY A 671 7.96 20.03 34.62
C GLY A 671 8.14 21.54 34.81
N VAL A 672 9.27 22.03 34.31
CA VAL A 672 9.64 23.45 34.33
C VAL A 672 10.27 23.83 32.98
N ALA A 673 10.06 25.07 32.57
CA ALA A 673 10.76 25.70 31.45
C ALA A 673 11.14 27.14 31.82
N VAL A 674 12.16 27.68 31.16
CA VAL A 674 12.65 29.05 31.33
C VAL A 674 12.79 29.67 29.94
N ALA A 675 12.24 30.87 29.74
CA ALA A 675 12.43 31.69 28.55
C ALA A 675 11.85 33.10 28.76
N ASP A 676 12.42 34.11 28.10
CA ASP A 676 11.76 35.37 27.78
C ASP A 676 10.37 35.08 27.19
N ILE A 677 9.30 35.44 27.94
CA ILE A 677 7.92 35.39 27.45
C ILE A 677 7.45 36.79 27.05
N ASP A 678 7.80 37.82 27.84
CA ASP A 678 7.23 39.16 27.68
C ASP A 678 8.02 40.16 26.81
N GLY A 679 9.24 39.80 26.41
CA GLY A 679 10.15 40.62 25.58
C GLY A 679 11.09 41.55 26.36
N ASN A 680 11.11 41.50 27.70
CA ASN A 680 12.03 42.28 28.54
C ASN A 680 13.33 41.51 28.89
N PRO A 681 14.32 42.16 29.54
CA PRO A 681 15.56 41.48 29.95
C PRO A 681 15.39 40.61 31.21
N GLY A 682 15.58 39.30 31.05
CA GLY A 682 15.51 38.27 32.09
C GLY A 682 14.35 37.31 31.81
N ASP A 683 14.59 36.01 31.93
CA ASP A 683 13.64 34.98 31.49
C ASP A 683 12.53 34.71 32.52
N GLU A 684 11.32 34.44 32.03
CA GLU A 684 10.20 33.95 32.83
C GLU A 684 10.32 32.44 33.12
N VAL A 685 9.83 32.00 34.28
CA VAL A 685 9.73 30.57 34.62
C VAL A 685 8.30 30.08 34.43
N VAL A 686 8.10 29.02 33.64
CA VAL A 686 6.85 28.24 33.60
C VAL A 686 7.03 27.00 34.46
N ILE A 687 6.18 26.80 35.48
CA ILE A 687 6.10 25.54 36.24
C ILE A 687 4.74 24.92 35.98
N ALA A 688 4.71 23.63 35.59
CA ALA A 688 3.47 22.90 35.32
C ALA A 688 3.41 21.53 36.02
N VAL A 689 2.22 21.14 36.44
CA VAL A 689 1.90 19.84 37.05
C VAL A 689 0.76 19.16 36.31
N TYR A 690 0.83 17.85 36.21
CA TYR A 690 -0.24 16.98 35.76
C TYR A 690 -0.97 16.41 37.00
N ASP A 691 -2.28 16.60 37.10
CA ASP A 691 -3.11 16.31 38.28
C ASP A 691 -4.03 15.09 38.06
N ASP A 692 -3.85 14.03 38.86
CA ASP A 692 -4.87 12.99 39.08
C ASP A 692 -5.93 13.46 40.09
N ALA A 693 -7.06 13.89 39.54
CA ALA A 693 -8.30 14.09 40.27
C ALA A 693 -9.39 13.23 39.62
N GLU A 694 -10.13 12.45 40.44
CA GLU A 694 -11.15 11.45 40.07
C GLU A 694 -11.96 11.82 38.80
N GLY A 695 -11.47 11.43 37.61
CA GLY A 695 -12.02 11.91 36.34
C GLY A 695 -11.04 11.85 35.16
N GLN A 696 -10.83 12.99 34.50
CA GLN A 696 -9.78 13.19 33.48
C GLN A 696 -8.70 14.09 34.06
N ASN A 697 -7.43 13.72 33.87
CA ASN A 697 -6.30 14.48 34.37
C ASN A 697 -6.30 15.92 33.81
N THR A 698 -5.71 16.88 34.53
CA THR A 698 -5.58 18.27 34.05
C THR A 698 -4.16 18.79 34.15
N ILE A 699 -3.74 19.60 33.17
CA ILE A 699 -2.49 20.37 33.27
C ILE A 699 -2.79 21.64 34.07
N LYS A 700 -1.99 21.90 35.10
CA LYS A 700 -2.02 23.15 35.89
C LYS A 700 -0.67 23.82 35.80
N TYR A 701 -0.61 25.08 35.40
CA TYR A 701 0.67 25.81 35.34
C TYR A 701 0.58 27.21 35.94
N ILE A 702 1.73 27.72 36.34
CA ILE A 702 1.96 29.11 36.77
C ILE A 702 3.13 29.69 35.98
N VAL A 703 3.11 31.01 35.79
CA VAL A 703 4.23 31.76 35.20
C VAL A 703 4.80 32.71 36.24
N GLY A 704 6.11 32.66 36.44
CA GLY A 704 6.84 33.42 37.44
C GLY A 704 7.73 34.48 36.81
N THR A 705 7.39 35.75 37.06
CA THR A 705 8.22 36.91 36.72
C THR A 705 9.04 37.34 37.93
N SER A 706 10.31 37.72 37.75
CA SER A 706 11.17 38.29 38.80
C SER A 706 12.14 39.31 38.20
N GLY A 707 12.37 40.42 38.91
CA GLY A 707 13.39 41.41 38.54
C GLY A 707 14.71 41.24 39.30
N ASP A 708 14.91 40.11 39.98
CA ASP A 708 15.93 39.93 41.02
C ASP A 708 16.46 38.48 41.14
N GLY A 709 16.60 37.74 40.03
CA GLY A 709 17.14 36.37 40.06
C GLY A 709 16.24 35.39 40.82
N LEU A 710 14.95 35.40 40.50
CA LEU A 710 13.88 34.69 41.21
C LEU A 710 13.88 34.93 42.74
N GLY A 711 14.51 36.01 43.21
CA GLY A 711 14.61 36.36 44.63
C GLY A 711 13.23 36.61 45.23
N THR A 712 12.40 37.36 44.51
CA THR A 712 11.00 37.64 44.83
C THR A 712 10.13 37.40 43.60
N VAL A 713 9.76 36.13 43.35
CA VAL A 713 8.92 35.76 42.19
C VAL A 713 7.47 36.21 42.38
N ARG A 714 6.92 36.90 41.37
CA ARG A 714 5.48 37.14 41.21
C ARG A 714 4.90 36.05 40.30
N TRP A 715 4.13 35.13 40.88
CA TRP A 715 3.43 34.07 40.15
C TRP A 715 2.06 34.52 39.65
N ASP A 716 1.79 34.34 38.35
CA ASP A 716 0.46 34.35 37.75
C ASP A 716 -0.09 32.92 37.62
N GLY A 717 -1.40 32.74 37.84
CA GLY A 717 -2.10 31.45 37.74
C GLY A 717 -2.74 31.00 39.07
N PRO A 718 -2.99 29.69 39.28
CA PRO A 718 -2.76 28.60 38.34
C PRO A 718 -3.76 28.61 37.17
N PHE A 719 -3.23 28.52 35.96
CA PHE A 719 -3.98 28.28 34.74
C PHE A 719 -4.30 26.78 34.61
N ARG A 720 -5.23 26.43 33.71
CA ARG A 720 -5.74 25.06 33.55
C ARG A 720 -6.01 24.76 32.09
N GLU A 721 -5.49 23.63 31.63
CA GLU A 721 -5.72 23.11 30.29
C GLU A 721 -6.22 21.65 30.36
N PRO A 722 -6.94 21.16 29.35
CA PRO A 722 -7.37 19.77 29.30
C PRO A 722 -6.16 18.83 29.24
N GLY A 723 -6.01 18.00 30.28
CA GLY A 723 -5.08 16.87 30.24
C GLY A 723 -5.65 15.73 29.39
N THR A 724 -4.83 14.73 29.10
CA THR A 724 -5.17 13.70 28.11
C THR A 724 -4.85 12.30 28.61
N GLY A 725 -5.50 11.85 29.69
CA GLY A 725 -5.25 10.53 30.25
C GLY A 725 -6.16 10.16 31.41
N HIS A 726 -5.85 9.01 32.02
CA HIS A 726 -6.39 8.57 33.31
C HIS A 726 -5.29 8.10 34.29
N ARG A 727 -4.03 8.19 33.86
CA ARG A 727 -2.80 8.07 34.64
C ARG A 727 -1.78 9.01 34.03
N GLY A 728 -0.85 9.49 34.83
CA GLY A 728 0.35 10.14 34.32
C GLY A 728 1.58 9.71 35.06
N ASP A 729 2.62 9.48 34.27
CA ASP A 729 3.92 9.02 34.76
C ASP A 729 5.02 10.04 34.36
N GLY A 730 4.63 11.29 34.09
CA GLY A 730 5.55 12.38 33.73
C GLY A 730 4.92 13.56 32.96
N LEU A 731 5.54 14.74 33.08
CA LEU A 731 5.19 15.96 32.35
C LEU A 731 6.44 16.78 31.98
N GLY A 732 6.72 16.88 30.68
CA GLY A 732 7.68 17.84 30.13
C GLY A 732 7.02 19.18 29.78
N VAL A 733 7.78 20.28 29.85
CA VAL A 733 7.37 21.64 29.47
C VAL A 733 8.46 22.27 28.62
N ALA A 734 8.10 23.01 27.56
CA ALA A 734 9.02 23.88 26.82
C ALA A 734 8.31 25.19 26.42
N VAL A 735 9.11 26.23 26.22
CA VAL A 735 8.67 27.53 25.71
C VAL A 735 9.56 27.90 24.53
N PHE A 736 8.99 28.34 23.42
CA PHE A 736 9.74 28.69 22.21
C PHE A 736 9.01 29.80 21.41
N ARG A 737 9.58 30.23 20.28
CA ARG A 737 8.97 31.23 19.38
C ARG A 737 9.07 30.78 17.92
N GLN A 738 7.94 30.45 17.30
CA GLN A 738 7.89 30.16 15.86
C GLN A 738 8.15 31.44 15.05
N GLY A 739 9.19 31.43 14.20
CA GLY A 739 9.44 32.51 13.23
C GLY A 739 10.06 33.82 13.78
N GLY A 740 10.63 33.83 14.99
CA GLY A 740 11.59 34.86 15.43
C GLY A 740 11.08 36.29 15.64
N GLY A 741 9.76 36.52 15.66
CA GLY A 741 9.16 37.85 15.89
C GLY A 741 7.75 37.84 16.49
N GLY A 742 7.24 36.68 16.90
CA GLY A 742 5.93 36.52 17.54
C GLY A 742 5.99 36.56 19.07
N ARG A 743 4.81 36.39 19.68
CA ARG A 743 4.71 35.89 21.05
C ARG A 743 5.20 34.43 21.11
N PRO A 744 5.57 33.90 22.28
CA PRO A 744 5.95 32.51 22.41
C PRO A 744 4.76 31.55 22.34
N GLU A 745 5.11 30.30 22.07
CA GLU A 745 4.31 29.11 22.31
C GLU A 745 4.71 28.47 23.65
N ILE A 746 3.77 27.83 24.34
CA ILE A 746 4.08 26.92 25.47
C ILE A 746 3.64 25.52 25.08
N MET A 747 4.55 24.56 25.10
CA MET A 747 4.28 23.16 24.80
C MET A 747 4.40 22.31 26.06
N PHE A 748 3.42 21.44 26.27
CA PHE A 748 3.41 20.39 27.28
C PHE A 748 3.55 19.03 26.60
N SER A 749 4.25 18.08 27.24
CA SER A 749 4.33 16.68 26.81
C SER A 749 4.01 15.77 27.99
N MET A 750 2.85 15.11 27.93
CA MET A 750 2.33 14.20 28.97
C MET A 750 2.61 12.75 28.58
N LEU A 751 2.85 11.89 29.57
CA LEU A 751 3.03 10.45 29.39
C LEU A 751 1.90 9.69 30.11
N ASP A 752 1.16 8.83 29.41
CA ASP A 752 -0.06 8.15 29.91
C ASP A 752 0.00 6.63 29.69
N ASP A 753 0.15 5.84 30.78
CA ASP A 753 -0.16 4.40 30.80
C ASP A 753 -1.67 4.15 30.65
N ALA A 754 -2.14 4.18 29.40
CA ALA A 754 -3.42 3.60 29.02
C ALA A 754 -3.26 2.12 28.65
N SER A 755 -3.04 1.27 29.66
CA SER A 755 -3.11 -0.21 29.59
C SER A 755 -1.96 -0.92 28.86
N GLY A 756 -0.71 -0.49 29.10
CA GLY A 756 0.48 -1.28 28.79
C GLY A 756 1.19 -0.95 27.47
N THR A 757 1.04 0.27 26.97
CA THR A 757 2.07 0.92 26.13
C THR A 757 2.08 2.42 26.42
N ASP A 758 3.23 2.96 26.84
CA ASP A 758 3.34 4.37 27.21
C ASP A 758 3.11 5.25 25.96
N LEU A 759 2.23 6.26 26.07
CA LEU A 759 1.92 7.20 24.98
C LEU A 759 2.24 8.63 25.38
N PHE A 760 3.13 9.26 24.61
CA PHE A 760 3.35 10.70 24.67
C PHE A 760 2.21 11.44 23.97
N LYS A 761 1.71 12.49 24.60
CA LYS A 761 0.68 13.38 24.05
C LYS A 761 1.14 14.81 24.27
N SER A 762 1.18 15.59 23.20
CA SER A 762 1.51 17.02 23.32
C SER A 762 0.24 17.86 23.48
N LEU A 763 0.39 19.01 24.12
CA LEU A 763 -0.53 20.13 24.01
C LEU A 763 0.29 21.40 23.78
N THR A 764 0.10 22.09 22.65
CA THR A 764 0.77 23.36 22.35
C THR A 764 -0.22 24.51 22.46
N LEU A 765 0.10 25.50 23.29
CA LEU A 765 -0.58 26.78 23.43
C LEU A 765 0.06 27.82 22.51
N ILE A 766 -0.74 28.63 21.82
CA ILE A 766 -0.30 29.48 20.70
C ILE A 766 -0.58 30.97 21.01
N ASP A 767 0.33 31.86 20.59
CA ASP A 767 0.26 33.32 20.83
C ASP A 767 0.17 33.68 22.32
N VAL A 768 0.98 33.03 23.15
CA VAL A 768 0.89 33.12 24.62
C VAL A 768 1.32 34.50 25.10
N ASN A 769 0.44 35.18 25.85
CA ASN A 769 0.75 36.52 26.39
C ASN A 769 1.60 36.49 27.66
N THR A 770 2.05 37.68 28.09
CA THR A 770 2.98 37.98 29.21
C THR A 770 2.55 37.48 30.60
N ARG A 771 1.45 36.72 30.69
CA ARG A 771 0.96 36.06 31.92
C ARG A 771 0.75 34.56 31.72
N GLY A 772 1.24 33.98 30.62
CA GLY A 772 1.09 32.57 30.29
C GLY A 772 -0.21 32.17 29.59
N VAL A 773 -1.10 33.08 29.22
CA VAL A 773 -2.41 32.73 28.65
C VAL A 773 -2.39 32.71 27.12
N SER A 774 -2.80 31.59 26.52
CA SER A 774 -3.00 31.39 25.06
C SER A 774 -4.02 32.37 24.45
N SER A 775 -3.88 32.69 23.16
CA SER A 775 -4.97 33.27 22.35
C SER A 775 -5.28 32.52 21.05
N GLY A 776 -4.50 31.50 20.67
CA GLY A 776 -4.80 30.59 19.56
C GLY A 776 -5.58 29.34 19.97
N GLU A 777 -5.94 28.50 18.99
CA GLU A 777 -6.45 27.14 19.24
C GLU A 777 -5.32 26.21 19.66
N SER A 778 -5.50 25.46 20.75
CA SER A 778 -4.46 24.56 21.27
C SER A 778 -4.37 23.26 20.45
N LEU A 779 -3.19 22.93 19.95
CA LEU A 779 -2.96 21.72 19.15
C LEU A 779 -2.62 20.51 20.02
N ILE A 780 -3.17 19.33 19.68
CA ILE A 780 -2.88 18.05 20.35
C ILE A 780 -2.32 17.06 19.34
N GLN A 781 -1.05 16.67 19.47
CA GLN A 781 -0.45 15.58 18.70
C GLN A 781 -0.24 14.35 19.61
N LYS A 782 0.08 13.20 19.00
CA LYS A 782 0.31 11.94 19.70
C LYS A 782 1.56 11.26 19.16
N PHE A 783 2.46 10.89 20.06
CA PHE A 783 3.68 10.18 19.76
C PHE A 783 3.71 8.85 20.54
N HIS A 784 4.12 7.77 19.89
CA HIS A 784 4.36 6.52 20.61
C HIS A 784 5.58 6.66 21.52
N GLY A 785 5.42 6.28 22.80
CA GLY A 785 6.49 6.20 23.79
C GLY A 785 7.31 4.91 23.69
N HIS A 786 8.28 4.80 24.60
CA HIS A 786 9.48 3.96 24.41
C HIS A 786 9.66 2.86 25.47
N SER A 787 8.68 2.69 26.36
CA SER A 787 8.68 1.81 27.53
C SER A 787 7.25 1.31 27.81
N ASN A 788 7.10 0.50 28.87
CA ASN A 788 5.84 0.16 29.53
C ASN A 788 5.99 0.39 31.06
N SER A 789 6.83 1.35 31.44
CA SER A 789 7.60 1.36 32.70
C SER A 789 8.39 2.66 32.89
N SER A 790 7.78 3.80 32.53
CA SER A 790 8.41 5.11 32.68
C SER A 790 8.08 5.76 34.02
N ASP A 791 9.10 6.29 34.72
CA ASP A 791 8.97 7.06 35.97
C ASP A 791 9.37 8.54 35.77
N GLY A 792 9.09 9.10 34.59
CA GLY A 792 9.29 10.52 34.31
C GLY A 792 9.38 10.88 32.82
N ALA A 793 9.12 12.16 32.51
CA ALA A 793 9.09 12.69 31.15
C ALA A 793 9.74 14.08 31.03
N GLY A 794 10.63 14.24 30.05
CA GLY A 794 11.23 15.53 29.66
C GLY A 794 10.77 16.01 28.29
N LEU A 795 10.87 17.31 28.06
CA LEU A 795 10.61 17.97 26.78
C LEU A 795 11.62 19.11 26.58
N GLY A 796 12.12 19.28 25.35
CA GLY A 796 12.91 20.43 24.93
C GLY A 796 12.60 20.76 23.47
N VAL A 797 12.75 22.04 23.09
CA VAL A 797 12.53 22.51 21.72
C VAL A 797 13.68 23.43 21.34
N ALA A 798 14.47 23.04 20.33
CA ALA A 798 15.68 23.73 19.92
C ALA A 798 16.08 23.31 18.48
N ASP A 799 16.93 24.10 17.82
CA ASP A 799 17.63 23.68 16.60
C ASP A 799 18.80 22.77 17.01
N VAL A 800 18.71 21.46 16.75
CA VAL A 800 19.70 20.47 17.22
C VAL A 800 20.62 19.91 16.13
N ASP A 801 20.43 20.24 14.86
CA ASP A 801 21.41 19.99 13.79
C ASP A 801 21.95 21.23 13.07
N GLY A 802 21.43 22.42 13.40
CA GLY A 802 21.88 23.70 12.88
C GLY A 802 21.30 24.06 11.51
N ASP A 803 20.13 23.51 11.13
CA ASP A 803 19.48 23.84 9.85
C ASP A 803 18.74 25.19 9.86
N GLY A 804 18.53 25.78 11.04
CA GLY A 804 17.81 27.03 11.26
C GLY A 804 16.36 26.87 11.71
N SER A 805 15.89 25.63 11.94
CA SER A 805 14.52 25.28 12.33
C SER A 805 14.46 24.70 13.75
N LEU A 806 13.30 24.79 14.39
CA LEU A 806 13.10 24.18 15.72
C LEU A 806 12.67 22.71 15.59
N ASP A 807 13.42 21.84 16.25
CA ASP A 807 13.07 20.44 16.46
C ASP A 807 12.52 20.22 17.87
N VAL A 808 11.79 19.12 18.06
CA VAL A 808 11.22 18.73 19.36
C VAL A 808 11.89 17.47 19.87
N VAL A 809 12.45 17.56 21.08
CA VAL A 809 13.05 16.43 21.80
C VAL A 809 12.13 16.02 22.95
N ILE A 810 11.55 14.83 22.88
CA ILE A 810 10.82 14.22 24.00
C ILE A 810 11.67 13.14 24.66
N MET A 811 11.63 13.05 25.99
CA MET A 811 12.39 12.06 26.77
C MET A 811 11.48 11.30 27.71
N SER A 812 11.64 9.98 27.82
CA SER A 812 11.15 9.17 28.95
C SER A 812 12.33 8.61 29.76
N TYR A 813 12.15 8.45 31.06
CA TYR A 813 13.05 7.68 31.92
C TYR A 813 12.42 6.32 32.23
N ASP A 814 13.03 5.25 31.73
CA ASP A 814 12.57 3.86 31.87
C ASP A 814 13.27 3.21 33.06
N ASP A 815 12.50 2.81 34.08
CA ASP A 815 12.96 2.13 35.28
C ASP A 815 12.18 0.81 35.46
N PRO A 816 12.84 -0.36 35.34
CA PRO A 816 12.18 -1.65 35.47
C PRO A 816 11.84 -2.04 36.94
N GLY A 817 12.03 -1.14 37.90
CA GLY A 817 11.66 -1.31 39.32
C GLY A 817 12.48 -2.37 40.06
N ASN A 818 13.70 -2.67 39.59
CA ASN A 818 14.50 -3.82 40.02
C ASN A 818 15.69 -3.50 40.95
N ASP A 819 15.80 -2.25 41.42
CA ASP A 819 16.90 -1.72 42.24
C ASP A 819 18.31 -1.73 41.57
N ASP A 820 18.42 -2.01 40.27
CA ASP A 820 19.69 -2.03 39.53
C ASP A 820 19.82 -0.88 38.52
N SER A 821 20.55 0.16 38.94
CA SER A 821 20.83 1.38 38.17
C SER A 821 21.46 1.19 36.78
N ARG A 822 21.90 -0.03 36.45
CA ARG A 822 22.44 -0.39 35.12
C ARG A 822 21.35 -0.68 34.11
N ASP A 823 20.18 -1.11 34.56
CA ASP A 823 19.05 -1.47 33.71
C ASP A 823 18.21 -0.24 33.35
N ASN A 824 18.19 0.80 34.18
CA ASN A 824 17.53 2.09 33.92
C ASN A 824 18.05 2.76 32.63
N LYS A 825 17.18 3.47 31.89
CA LYS A 825 17.51 4.16 30.62
C LYS A 825 16.85 5.54 30.51
N PHE A 826 17.59 6.53 30.02
CA PHE A 826 16.97 7.66 29.31
C PHE A 826 16.68 7.23 27.88
N LYS A 827 15.46 7.49 27.39
CA LYS A 827 15.06 7.24 26.01
C LYS A 827 14.53 8.52 25.41
N LEU A 828 15.34 9.14 24.55
CA LEU A 828 14.98 10.36 23.84
C LEU A 828 14.48 10.04 22.45
N ARG A 829 13.49 10.77 21.96
CA ARG A 829 13.06 10.78 20.57
C ARG A 829 13.13 12.21 20.05
N LEU A 830 13.82 12.35 18.91
CA LEU A 830 13.86 13.57 18.13
C LEU A 830 12.71 13.57 17.12
N ILE A 831 12.04 14.70 16.97
CA ILE A 831 11.00 14.96 15.98
C ILE A 831 11.44 16.19 15.20
N ARG A 832 11.72 16.01 13.91
CA ARG A 832 12.28 17.07 13.08
C ARG A 832 11.24 18.07 12.59
N SER A 833 11.68 19.30 12.36
CA SER A 833 10.94 20.27 11.57
C SER A 833 10.57 19.70 10.18
N GLY A 834 9.45 20.15 9.61
CA GLY A 834 8.92 19.63 8.34
C GLY A 834 8.02 18.38 8.46
N ALA A 835 7.85 17.81 9.65
CA ALA A 835 6.85 16.79 9.96
C ALA A 835 5.60 17.39 10.67
N ASP A 836 4.99 18.41 10.06
CA ASP A 836 3.80 19.15 10.53
C ASP A 836 3.83 19.55 12.04
N PHE A 837 4.66 20.54 12.36
CA PHE A 837 4.80 21.16 13.69
C PHE A 837 4.60 22.67 13.66
#